data_AF-A0A450UD54-F1
#
_entry.id   AF-A0A450UD54-F1
#
_cell.length_a   1.000
_cell.length_b   1.000
_cell.length_c   1.000
_cell.angle_alpha   90.00
_cell.angle_beta   90.00
_cell.angle_gamma   90.00
#
_symmetry.space_group_name_H-M   'P 1'
#
loop_
_entity.id
_entity.type
_entity.pdbx_description
1 polymer ?
#
loop_
_entity_poly.entity_id
_entity_poly.type
_entity_poly.pdbx_seq_one_letter_code
_entity_poly.pdbx_strand_id
1 'polypeptide(L)'
;MKYREPQAKVLVVATHGGPKQRQPDMDRQEIRDLFGEDTVLGFFHVDNRPDDNGERRGIEELKRAIARVAAGLPEVGRKVPKRWQQVREALVETGKAYLALQELFALCRAHGMDHDEARLFVTLSHRLGHLIHYEHDPQLRDMVILKPDWLATAISFVLDDEATRAAHGLVRLSRLGALWDDASRLEKDRYPKVLHALFLRLMERFDLSYRIMDPGKGGAKEAQSSDVDSSKPAMGTALHAFAHRDPDTDPAILIAQLVPDTRPEEQLRAAWLPDPAEGDGQQVQICRIVDDHGQSAKAEGLFYQLIVRLHRFSLGQKRFDDSVHWQRGLVLDDGYNGRALLEHKGNDVHITVRAAYPERFLAMLTSEVKYLVESFWEGLRCDVMVPCVAPCGKDAPGSGRFEVEKLIVFKRQGMDKFPCMVSGCSQAQDIDVLLRNAPAARPVASKTLLDEFADVQRALAIIYQKIDKGQAATVGALAKLDANDQRLLSRIDDAYDGLLRTLTDAARDGPRLFSLEPVERSGFNPKQWTTTKFRLILWCEHSRLPLPLLYGDPEKGVHEIALTRDWFRKAAPFLKVLTGTLRLALPVFPNIGLHIDNAAYKAVGKQLDAGQRIIDASLAGGDKQAMLDWLGSDAPEPDKGACSPVAARGAMLRELRAMLREQDPGCNFGGLVRVRNKRNEFLWVHPRFEGEY
;
A
#
# COMPACT_ATOMS: atom_id res chain seq x y z
N MET A 1 6.77 -14.14 -17.54
CA MET A 1 7.95 -13.44 -18.09
C MET A 1 7.55 -12.27 -18.97
N LYS A 2 6.72 -12.47 -20.01
CA LYS A 2 6.20 -11.39 -20.90
C LYS A 2 5.89 -10.08 -20.18
N TYR A 3 5.04 -10.13 -19.17
CA TYR A 3 4.60 -8.96 -18.42
C TYR A 3 5.42 -8.64 -17.17
N ARG A 4 6.48 -9.41 -16.88
CA ARG A 4 7.35 -9.14 -15.70
C ARG A 4 8.63 -8.43 -16.10
N GLU A 5 9.12 -8.71 -17.31
CA GLU A 5 10.33 -8.10 -17.85
C GLU A 5 10.23 -8.08 -19.39
N PRO A 6 9.41 -7.19 -19.96
CA PRO A 6 9.16 -7.13 -21.40
C PRO A 6 10.39 -6.69 -22.21
N GLN A 7 11.35 -6.03 -21.56
CA GLN A 7 12.61 -5.66 -22.20
C GLN A 7 13.60 -6.83 -22.30
N ALA A 8 13.33 -7.95 -21.60
CA ALA A 8 14.19 -9.12 -21.65
C ALA A 8 14.26 -9.69 -23.07
N LYS A 9 15.47 -10.03 -23.49
CA LYS A 9 15.71 -10.77 -24.73
C LYS A 9 15.75 -12.26 -24.43
N VAL A 10 14.90 -13.02 -25.11
CA VAL A 10 14.66 -14.44 -24.85
C VAL A 10 15.25 -15.30 -25.96
N LEU A 11 15.99 -16.33 -25.56
CA LEU A 11 16.38 -17.45 -26.42
C LEU A 11 15.63 -18.68 -25.94
N VAL A 12 14.83 -19.30 -26.80
CA VAL A 12 14.07 -20.49 -26.44
C VAL A 12 14.91 -21.72 -26.73
N VAL A 13 15.14 -22.55 -25.72
CA VAL A 13 16.05 -23.70 -25.81
C VAL A 13 15.26 -24.98 -25.59
N ALA A 14 15.09 -25.77 -26.65
CA ALA A 14 14.65 -27.15 -26.55
C ALA A 14 15.84 -28.04 -26.17
N THR A 15 15.81 -28.55 -24.95
CA THR A 15 16.78 -29.56 -24.48
C THR A 15 16.40 -30.93 -25.01
N HIS A 16 17.35 -31.87 -25.04
CA HIS A 16 17.16 -33.25 -25.52
C HIS A 16 16.91 -33.37 -27.04
N GLY A 17 17.33 -32.37 -27.84
CA GLY A 17 17.10 -32.31 -29.29
C GLY A 17 18.05 -33.14 -30.17
N GLY A 18 18.65 -34.22 -29.65
CA GLY A 18 19.66 -35.02 -30.34
C GLY A 18 19.15 -35.68 -31.64
N PRO A 19 20.04 -36.06 -32.58
CA PRO A 19 19.66 -36.62 -33.90
C PRO A 19 18.85 -37.93 -33.84
N LYS A 20 18.88 -38.64 -32.70
CA LYS A 20 18.14 -39.89 -32.45
C LYS A 20 16.87 -39.70 -31.61
N GLN A 21 16.56 -38.48 -31.19
CA GLN A 21 15.35 -38.17 -30.42
C GLN A 21 14.29 -37.56 -31.34
N ARG A 22 13.00 -37.78 -31.04
CA ARG A 22 11.95 -36.97 -31.65
C ARG A 22 12.21 -35.53 -31.24
N GLN A 23 12.61 -34.68 -32.17
CA GLN A 23 12.75 -33.26 -31.88
C GLN A 23 11.36 -32.76 -31.46
N PRO A 24 11.22 -32.13 -30.28
CA PRO A 24 9.99 -31.43 -29.95
C PRO A 24 9.81 -30.36 -31.02
N ASP A 25 8.76 -30.46 -31.82
CA ASP A 25 8.45 -29.38 -32.76
C ASP A 25 8.06 -28.16 -31.93
N MET A 26 8.92 -27.15 -31.96
CA MET A 26 8.65 -25.89 -31.28
C MET A 26 7.84 -25.06 -32.25
N ASP A 27 6.59 -24.74 -31.91
CA ASP A 27 5.81 -23.79 -32.71
C ASP A 27 6.40 -22.39 -32.57
N ARG A 28 7.38 -22.11 -33.43
CA ARG A 28 8.15 -20.86 -33.41
C ARG A 28 7.27 -19.67 -33.72
N GLN A 29 6.25 -19.87 -34.55
CA GLN A 29 5.35 -18.79 -34.96
C GLN A 29 4.42 -18.43 -33.81
N GLU A 30 3.77 -19.41 -33.18
CA GLU A 30 2.90 -19.15 -32.03
C GLU A 30 3.66 -18.45 -30.88
N ILE A 31 4.89 -18.91 -30.58
CA ILE A 31 5.72 -18.27 -29.55
C ILE A 31 6.08 -16.83 -29.95
N ARG A 32 6.39 -16.56 -31.22
CA ARG A 32 6.65 -15.19 -31.69
C ARG A 32 5.42 -14.31 -31.65
N ASP A 33 4.26 -14.84 -32.03
CA ASP A 33 3.00 -14.11 -32.00
C ASP A 33 2.61 -13.74 -30.56
N LEU A 34 2.87 -14.64 -29.60
CA LEU A 34 2.57 -14.41 -28.18
C LEU A 34 3.52 -13.42 -27.49
N PHE A 35 4.82 -13.48 -27.78
CA PHE A 35 5.86 -12.74 -27.04
C PHE A 35 6.50 -11.59 -27.84
N GLY A 36 6.29 -11.53 -29.15
CA GLY A 36 6.89 -10.56 -30.08
C GLY A 36 8.25 -11.01 -30.62
N GLU A 37 8.54 -10.69 -31.89
CA GLU A 37 9.82 -11.01 -32.54
C GLU A 37 11.00 -10.23 -31.94
N ASP A 38 10.74 -9.04 -31.38
CA ASP A 38 11.76 -8.25 -30.68
C ASP A 38 12.17 -8.86 -29.34
N THR A 39 11.30 -9.68 -28.73
CA THR A 39 11.53 -10.35 -27.45
C THR A 39 12.18 -11.70 -27.69
N VAL A 40 11.64 -12.51 -28.61
CA VAL A 40 12.11 -13.87 -28.88
C VAL A 40 13.09 -13.88 -30.05
N LEU A 41 14.38 -13.81 -29.72
CA LEU A 41 15.44 -13.60 -30.72
C LEU A 41 15.92 -14.89 -31.40
N GLY A 42 15.64 -16.06 -30.84
CA GLY A 42 16.12 -17.31 -31.41
C GLY A 42 15.60 -18.57 -30.74
N PHE A 43 15.68 -19.66 -31.49
CA PHE A 43 15.28 -21.00 -31.08
C PHE A 43 16.46 -21.95 -31.26
N PHE A 44 16.81 -22.68 -30.21
CA PHE A 44 17.97 -23.57 -30.18
C PHE A 44 17.56 -24.97 -29.76
N HIS A 45 18.12 -25.97 -30.44
CA HIS A 45 18.05 -27.36 -30.01
C HIS A 45 19.41 -27.74 -29.44
N VAL A 46 19.43 -28.18 -28.18
CA VAL A 46 20.67 -28.58 -27.50
C VAL A 46 20.57 -30.00 -26.99
N ASP A 47 21.70 -30.71 -27.03
CA ASP A 47 21.85 -32.02 -26.40
C ASP A 47 22.92 -31.93 -25.31
N ASN A 48 22.53 -32.26 -24.07
CA ASN A 48 23.44 -32.33 -22.94
C ASN A 48 24.27 -33.62 -22.96
N ARG A 49 23.84 -34.64 -23.72
CA ARG A 49 24.59 -35.87 -23.90
C ARG A 49 25.71 -35.64 -24.91
N PRO A 50 26.98 -35.92 -24.55
CA PRO A 50 28.06 -35.91 -25.51
C PRO A 50 27.84 -36.99 -26.57
N ASP A 51 28.19 -36.68 -27.82
CA ASP A 51 28.27 -37.67 -28.89
C ASP A 51 29.52 -38.56 -28.72
N ASP A 52 29.75 -39.44 -29.70
CA ASP A 52 30.86 -40.40 -29.69
C ASP A 52 32.25 -39.70 -29.65
N ASN A 53 32.32 -38.41 -29.97
CA ASN A 53 33.54 -37.58 -29.92
C ASN A 53 33.62 -36.69 -28.66
N GLY A 54 32.67 -36.81 -27.73
CA GLY A 54 32.61 -35.97 -26.54
C GLY A 54 31.95 -34.60 -26.76
N GLU A 55 31.48 -34.30 -27.98
CA GLU A 55 30.90 -33.00 -28.31
C GLU A 55 29.42 -32.93 -27.91
N ARG A 56 29.02 -31.81 -27.31
CA ARG A 56 27.63 -31.53 -26.95
C ARG A 56 27.00 -30.65 -28.02
N ARG A 57 26.14 -31.25 -28.85
CA ARG A 57 25.55 -30.57 -30.00
C ARG A 57 24.71 -29.35 -29.59
N GLY A 58 24.87 -28.25 -30.31
CA GLY A 58 24.10 -27.01 -30.13
C GLY A 58 24.55 -26.11 -28.97
N ILE A 59 25.37 -26.60 -28.02
CA ILE A 59 25.82 -25.81 -26.86
C ILE A 59 26.73 -24.65 -27.27
N GLU A 60 27.70 -24.87 -28.16
CA GLU A 60 28.61 -23.81 -28.61
C GLU A 60 27.93 -22.77 -29.50
N GLU A 61 26.87 -23.15 -30.22
CA GLU A 61 26.04 -22.21 -30.95
C GLU A 61 25.21 -21.34 -30.00
N LEU A 62 24.58 -21.96 -29.00
CA LEU A 62 23.83 -21.26 -27.95
C LEU A 62 24.71 -20.28 -27.19
N LYS A 63 25.93 -20.67 -26.78
CA LYS A 63 26.88 -19.75 -26.12
C LYS A 63 27.21 -18.54 -26.97
N ARG A 64 27.48 -18.74 -28.27
CA ARG A 64 27.74 -17.65 -29.22
C ARG A 64 26.52 -16.74 -29.40
N ALA A 65 25.32 -17.31 -29.43
CA ALA A 65 24.08 -16.53 -29.49
C ALA A 65 23.87 -15.68 -28.23
N ILE A 66 24.03 -16.28 -27.04
CA ILE A 66 23.95 -15.55 -25.76
C ILE A 66 24.96 -14.39 -25.74
N ALA A 67 26.22 -14.64 -26.09
CA ALA A 67 27.26 -13.61 -26.11
C ALA A 67 26.93 -12.47 -27.08
N ARG A 68 26.41 -12.79 -28.27
CA ARG A 68 26.01 -11.79 -29.28
C ARG A 68 24.82 -10.95 -28.80
N VAL A 69 23.79 -11.59 -28.25
CA VAL A 69 22.60 -10.89 -27.72
C VAL A 69 23.00 -10.00 -26.56
N ALA A 70 23.76 -10.52 -25.59
CA ALA A 70 24.23 -9.76 -24.45
C ALA A 70 25.05 -8.53 -24.88
N ALA A 71 25.97 -8.68 -25.84
CA ALA A 71 26.77 -7.57 -26.37
C ALA A 71 25.93 -6.46 -27.03
N GLY A 72 24.72 -6.77 -27.51
CA GLY A 72 23.80 -5.82 -28.15
C GLY A 72 22.82 -5.15 -27.18
N LEU A 73 22.80 -5.51 -25.90
CA LEU A 73 21.88 -4.90 -24.93
C LEU A 73 22.26 -3.43 -24.65
N PRO A 74 21.29 -2.50 -24.52
CA PRO A 74 21.56 -1.06 -24.37
C PRO A 74 22.43 -0.66 -23.18
N GLU A 75 22.40 -1.46 -22.11
CA GLU A 75 23.19 -1.24 -20.89
C GLU A 75 24.63 -1.74 -21.04
N VAL A 76 24.88 -2.65 -21.99
CA VAL A 76 26.20 -3.23 -22.23
C VAL A 76 27.05 -2.26 -23.07
N GLY A 77 28.23 -1.91 -22.55
CA GLY A 77 29.12 -0.92 -23.16
C GLY A 77 28.94 0.52 -22.64
N ARG A 78 28.00 0.76 -21.72
CA ARG A 78 27.92 2.06 -21.01
C ARG A 78 29.20 2.31 -20.21
N LYS A 79 29.75 3.51 -20.36
CA LYS A 79 30.92 3.94 -19.60
C LYS A 79 30.50 4.30 -18.19
N VAL A 80 31.04 3.60 -17.21
CA VAL A 80 30.93 3.93 -15.79
C VAL A 80 32.26 4.47 -15.27
N PRO A 81 32.27 5.29 -14.19
CA PRO A 81 33.50 5.71 -13.56
C PRO A 81 34.34 4.50 -13.15
N LYS A 82 35.65 4.51 -13.46
CA LYS A 82 36.57 3.41 -13.14
C LYS A 82 36.52 3.03 -11.65
N ARG A 83 36.38 4.03 -10.76
CA ARG A 83 36.24 3.84 -9.32
C ARG A 83 35.02 3.01 -8.91
N TRP A 84 33.91 3.05 -9.66
CA TRP A 84 32.75 2.20 -9.38
C TRP A 84 33.04 0.74 -9.66
N GLN A 85 33.77 0.47 -10.75
CA GLN A 85 34.21 -0.88 -11.07
C GLN A 85 35.17 -1.42 -10.00
N GLN A 86 36.13 -0.60 -9.56
CA GLN A 86 37.07 -0.97 -8.48
C GLN A 86 36.34 -1.29 -7.17
N VAL A 87 35.34 -0.50 -6.79
CA VAL A 87 34.52 -0.78 -5.60
C VAL A 87 33.73 -2.09 -5.77
N ARG A 88 33.18 -2.37 -6.96
CA ARG A 88 32.47 -3.65 -7.22
C ARG A 88 33.40 -4.85 -7.11
N GLU A 89 34.60 -4.76 -7.68
CA GLU A 89 35.63 -5.80 -7.58
C GLU A 89 36.00 -6.04 -6.12
N ALA A 90 36.28 -4.97 -5.36
CA ALA A 90 36.57 -5.06 -3.94
C ALA A 90 35.41 -5.71 -3.14
N LEU A 91 34.15 -5.40 -3.47
CA LEU A 91 32.98 -6.03 -2.84
C LEU A 91 32.89 -7.54 -3.13
N VAL A 92 33.16 -7.95 -4.36
CA VAL A 92 33.18 -9.37 -4.75
C VAL A 92 34.30 -10.11 -4.02
N GLU A 93 35.50 -9.51 -3.93
CA GLU A 93 36.67 -10.06 -3.23
C GLU A 93 36.42 -10.27 -1.74
N THR A 94 35.57 -9.45 -1.10
CA THR A 94 35.21 -9.69 0.31
C THR A 94 34.54 -11.04 0.55
N GLY A 95 33.93 -11.63 -0.48
CA GLY A 95 33.17 -12.88 -0.37
C GLY A 95 31.90 -12.81 0.48
N LYS A 96 31.61 -11.67 1.12
CA LYS A 96 30.44 -11.48 1.99
C LYS A 96 29.14 -11.52 1.17
N ALA A 97 28.07 -12.03 1.78
CA ALA A 97 26.73 -12.02 1.18
C ALA A 97 25.97 -10.71 1.43
N TYR A 98 26.32 -10.00 2.49
CA TYR A 98 25.73 -8.73 2.91
C TYR A 98 26.78 -7.88 3.65
N LEU A 99 26.51 -6.58 3.78
CA LEU A 99 27.30 -5.64 4.59
C LEU A 99 26.45 -4.49 5.12
N ALA A 100 26.92 -3.84 6.19
CA ALA A 100 26.33 -2.59 6.64
C ALA A 100 26.54 -1.48 5.60
N LEU A 101 25.55 -0.61 5.41
CA LEU A 101 25.63 0.51 4.46
C LEU A 101 26.80 1.45 4.77
N GLN A 102 27.12 1.64 6.05
CA GLN A 102 28.25 2.48 6.47
C GLN A 102 29.61 1.87 6.10
N GLU A 103 29.73 0.54 6.12
CA GLU A 103 30.94 -0.15 5.62
C GLU A 103 31.08 0.07 4.11
N LEU A 104 29.98 -0.01 3.36
CA LEU A 104 29.98 0.27 1.93
C LEU A 104 30.42 1.71 1.64
N PHE A 105 29.87 2.68 2.37
CA PHE A 105 30.27 4.09 2.20
C PHE A 105 31.72 4.34 2.62
N ALA A 106 32.24 3.64 3.64
CA ALA A 106 33.65 3.71 3.99
C ALA A 106 34.54 3.18 2.85
N LEU A 107 34.13 2.07 2.21
CA LEU A 107 34.82 1.54 1.04
C LEU A 107 34.79 2.52 -0.13
N CYS A 108 33.62 3.10 -0.45
CA CYS A 108 33.51 4.14 -1.50
C CYS A 108 34.44 5.33 -1.23
N ARG A 109 34.50 5.81 0.02
CA ARG A 109 35.41 6.90 0.42
C ARG A 109 36.88 6.53 0.26
N ALA A 110 37.27 5.30 0.58
CA ALA A 110 38.63 4.81 0.38
C ALA A 110 39.04 4.80 -1.12
N HIS A 111 38.07 4.67 -2.02
CA HIS A 111 38.26 4.77 -3.47
C HIS A 111 38.04 6.19 -4.04
N GLY A 112 37.98 7.21 -3.18
CA GLY A 112 37.90 8.61 -3.59
C GLY A 112 36.52 9.04 -4.12
N MET A 113 35.45 8.37 -3.69
CA MET A 113 34.08 8.80 -3.95
C MET A 113 33.57 9.65 -2.78
N ASP A 114 32.94 10.78 -3.08
CA ASP A 114 32.22 11.57 -2.08
C ASP A 114 30.89 10.89 -1.69
N HIS A 115 30.17 11.49 -0.74
CA HIS A 115 28.94 10.90 -0.21
C HIS A 115 27.82 10.84 -1.26
N ASP A 116 27.66 11.87 -2.07
CA ASP A 116 26.58 11.93 -3.07
C ASP A 116 26.83 10.94 -4.21
N GLU A 117 28.09 10.82 -4.64
CA GLU A 117 28.49 9.80 -5.60
C GLU A 117 28.32 8.39 -5.03
N ALA A 118 28.68 8.15 -3.77
CA ALA A 118 28.48 6.85 -3.14
C ALA A 118 26.99 6.48 -3.06
N ARG A 119 26.10 7.43 -2.74
CA ARG A 119 24.66 7.20 -2.78
C ARG A 119 24.18 6.87 -4.19
N LEU A 120 24.62 7.63 -5.19
CA LEU A 120 24.28 7.37 -6.60
C LEU A 120 24.76 5.98 -7.06
N PHE A 121 25.96 5.57 -6.65
CA PHE A 121 26.51 4.24 -6.91
C PHE A 121 25.63 3.13 -6.32
N VAL A 122 25.17 3.27 -5.07
CA VAL A 122 24.28 2.30 -4.43
C VAL A 122 22.95 2.22 -5.17
N THR A 123 22.32 3.37 -5.47
CA THR A 123 21.05 3.42 -6.18
C THR A 123 21.14 2.76 -7.56
N LEU A 124 22.19 3.05 -8.34
CA LEU A 124 22.35 2.47 -9.67
C LEU A 124 22.76 1.00 -9.62
N SER A 125 23.61 0.61 -8.67
CA SER A 125 23.98 -0.80 -8.49
C SER A 125 22.80 -1.63 -8.02
N HIS A 126 21.87 -1.06 -7.24
CA HIS A 126 20.60 -1.68 -6.91
C HIS A 126 19.71 -1.88 -8.15
N ARG A 127 19.52 -0.84 -8.96
CA ARG A 127 18.72 -0.92 -10.19
C ARG A 127 19.27 -1.93 -11.20
N LEU A 128 20.59 -2.06 -11.29
CA LEU A 128 21.25 -3.01 -12.18
C LEU A 128 21.35 -4.43 -11.60
N GLY A 129 20.85 -4.67 -10.38
CA GLY A 129 20.88 -5.98 -9.73
C GLY A 129 22.25 -6.45 -9.24
N HIS A 130 23.25 -5.57 -9.21
CA HIS A 130 24.57 -5.89 -8.65
C HIS A 130 24.56 -6.02 -7.12
N LEU A 131 23.62 -5.33 -6.47
CA LEU A 131 23.35 -5.42 -5.04
C LEU A 131 21.86 -5.13 -4.79
N ILE A 132 21.38 -5.34 -3.58
CA ILE A 132 20.02 -4.96 -3.17
C ILE A 132 20.11 -4.03 -1.96
N HIS A 133 19.44 -2.88 -2.05
CA HIS A 133 19.37 -1.89 -0.97
C HIS A 133 18.00 -1.21 -0.93
N TYR A 134 17.44 -1.04 0.26
CA TYR A 134 16.12 -0.44 0.47
C TYR A 134 16.22 0.85 1.28
N GLU A 135 16.54 1.95 0.61
CA GLU A 135 16.80 3.26 1.24
C GLU A 135 15.68 3.78 2.17
N HIS A 136 14.42 3.48 1.85
CA HIS A 136 13.26 4.02 2.59
C HIS A 136 12.61 3.02 3.54
N ASP A 137 13.16 1.82 3.68
CA ASP A 137 12.63 0.83 4.61
C ASP A 137 13.37 0.94 5.95
N PRO A 138 12.70 1.27 7.05
CA PRO A 138 13.39 1.55 8.32
C PRO A 138 14.21 0.39 8.85
N GLN A 139 13.81 -0.84 8.55
CA GLN A 139 14.48 -2.06 9.03
C GLN A 139 15.57 -2.55 8.07
N LEU A 140 15.53 -2.15 6.79
CA LEU A 140 16.45 -2.64 5.76
C LEU A 140 17.45 -1.56 5.28
N ARG A 141 17.20 -0.28 5.57
CA ARG A 141 17.99 0.85 5.04
C ARG A 141 19.46 0.82 5.41
N ASP A 142 19.82 0.20 6.53
CA ASP A 142 21.18 0.20 7.06
C ASP A 142 22.02 -0.99 6.55
N MET A 143 21.46 -1.82 5.67
CA MET A 143 22.12 -3.02 5.15
C MET A 143 22.00 -3.15 3.65
N VAL A 144 23.06 -3.67 3.04
CA VAL A 144 23.17 -3.94 1.62
C VAL A 144 23.40 -5.43 1.40
N ILE A 145 22.63 -6.05 0.51
CA ILE A 145 22.78 -7.45 0.12
C ILE A 145 23.62 -7.50 -1.15
N LEU A 146 24.75 -8.19 -1.11
CA LEU A 146 25.69 -8.30 -2.23
C LEU A 146 25.43 -9.51 -3.12
N LYS A 147 24.81 -10.56 -2.58
CA LYS A 147 24.54 -11.82 -3.30
C LYS A 147 23.03 -12.07 -3.39
N PRO A 148 22.37 -11.65 -4.47
CA PRO A 148 20.93 -11.91 -4.67
C PRO A 148 20.57 -13.40 -4.62
N ASP A 149 21.39 -14.27 -5.21
CA ASP A 149 21.15 -15.72 -5.22
C ASP A 149 21.09 -16.32 -3.81
N TRP A 150 21.94 -15.83 -2.91
CA TRP A 150 21.95 -16.24 -1.50
C TRP A 150 20.63 -15.89 -0.80
N LEU A 151 20.04 -14.73 -1.10
CA LEU A 151 18.71 -14.37 -0.60
C LEU A 151 17.63 -15.28 -1.19
N ALA A 152 17.70 -15.57 -2.50
CA ALA A 152 16.74 -16.44 -3.17
C ALA A 152 16.74 -17.86 -2.57
N THR A 153 17.92 -18.41 -2.28
CA THR A 153 18.06 -19.70 -1.60
C THR A 153 17.47 -19.68 -0.18
N ALA A 154 17.68 -18.62 0.60
CA ALA A 154 17.07 -18.50 1.92
C ALA A 154 15.53 -18.52 1.89
N ILE A 155 14.94 -17.85 0.89
CA ILE A 155 13.48 -17.81 0.70
C ILE A 155 12.97 -19.17 0.18
N SER A 156 13.70 -19.84 -0.72
CA SER A 156 13.28 -21.13 -1.27
C SER A 156 13.12 -22.19 -0.18
N PHE A 157 13.99 -22.20 0.84
CA PHE A 157 13.86 -23.12 1.98
C PHE A 157 12.53 -23.00 2.72
N VAL A 158 11.91 -21.82 2.72
CA VAL A 158 10.58 -21.61 3.32
C VAL A 158 9.48 -22.11 2.38
N LEU A 159 9.60 -21.84 1.08
CA LEU A 159 8.61 -22.25 0.07
C LEU A 159 8.59 -23.76 -0.19
N ASP A 160 9.74 -24.41 0.02
CA ASP A 160 9.94 -25.85 -0.15
C ASP A 160 9.61 -26.66 1.11
N ASP A 161 9.32 -26.00 2.25
CA ASP A 161 8.99 -26.71 3.50
C ASP A 161 7.62 -27.38 3.42
N GLU A 162 7.63 -28.71 3.36
CA GLU A 162 6.42 -29.54 3.29
C GLU A 162 5.51 -29.35 4.51
N ALA A 163 6.08 -29.14 5.70
CA ALA A 163 5.31 -28.94 6.93
C ALA A 163 4.51 -27.64 6.86
N THR A 164 5.12 -26.54 6.41
CA THR A 164 4.43 -25.26 6.20
C THR A 164 3.36 -25.37 5.12
N ARG A 165 3.62 -26.11 4.04
CA ARG A 165 2.63 -26.37 2.99
C ARG A 165 1.43 -27.18 3.49
N ALA A 166 1.68 -28.23 4.28
CA ALA A 166 0.65 -29.04 4.91
C ALA A 166 -0.19 -28.23 5.91
N ALA A 167 0.42 -27.24 6.57
CA ALA A 167 -0.25 -26.27 7.45
C ALA A 167 -0.88 -25.08 6.69
N HIS A 168 -1.13 -25.21 5.38
CA HIS A 168 -1.78 -24.18 4.54
C HIS A 168 -1.05 -22.83 4.53
N GLY A 169 0.29 -22.88 4.62
CA GLY A 169 1.17 -21.71 4.66
C GLY A 169 1.42 -21.15 6.06
N LEU A 170 0.80 -21.71 7.11
CA LEU A 170 1.02 -21.25 8.48
C LEU A 170 2.34 -21.81 9.04
N VAL A 171 3.20 -20.92 9.54
CA VAL A 171 4.50 -21.28 10.12
C VAL A 171 4.83 -20.39 11.31
N ARG A 172 5.55 -20.93 12.30
CA ARG A 172 6.07 -20.13 13.42
C ARG A 172 7.46 -19.58 13.11
N LEU A 173 7.81 -18.44 13.69
CA LEU A 173 9.12 -17.84 13.50
C LEU A 173 10.25 -18.77 13.96
N SER A 174 10.05 -19.54 15.01
CA SER A 174 11.00 -20.57 15.47
C SER A 174 11.29 -21.63 14.41
N ARG A 175 10.27 -22.07 13.65
CA ARG A 175 10.43 -23.03 12.55
C ARG A 175 11.19 -22.40 11.39
N LEU A 176 10.88 -21.15 11.03
CA LEU A 176 11.66 -20.43 10.01
C LEU A 176 13.14 -20.34 10.39
N GLY A 177 13.43 -20.03 11.65
CA GLY A 177 14.80 -20.00 12.15
C GLY A 177 15.50 -21.36 12.04
N ALA A 178 14.79 -22.47 12.28
CA ALA A 178 15.31 -23.81 12.11
C ALA A 178 15.54 -24.20 10.64
N LEU A 179 14.72 -23.69 9.71
CA LEU A 179 14.92 -23.88 8.27
C LEU A 179 16.17 -23.13 7.78
N TRP A 180 16.39 -21.92 8.30
CA TRP A 180 17.51 -21.09 7.92
C TRP A 180 18.84 -21.52 8.55
N ASP A 181 18.86 -22.07 9.78
CA ASP A 181 20.08 -22.57 10.43
C ASP A 181 20.05 -24.09 10.66
N ASP A 182 19.66 -24.83 9.62
CA ASP A 182 19.61 -26.28 9.67
C ASP A 182 21.02 -26.89 9.61
N ALA A 183 21.38 -27.64 10.66
CA ALA A 183 22.69 -28.26 10.78
C ALA A 183 22.96 -29.35 9.72
N SER A 184 21.93 -29.86 9.03
CA SER A 184 22.10 -30.82 7.93
C SER A 184 22.55 -30.17 6.62
N ARG A 185 22.46 -28.84 6.49
CA ARG A 185 22.87 -28.08 5.29
C ARG A 185 24.38 -27.77 5.32
N LEU A 186 24.93 -27.53 4.14
CA LEU A 186 26.30 -27.03 3.99
C LEU A 186 26.44 -25.68 4.70
N GLU A 187 27.63 -25.39 5.25
CA GLU A 187 27.88 -24.15 6.01
C GLU A 187 27.55 -22.88 5.21
N LYS A 188 27.78 -22.89 3.90
CA LYS A 188 27.43 -21.78 2.99
C LYS A 188 25.92 -21.49 2.88
N ASP A 189 25.09 -22.49 3.21
CA ASP A 189 23.63 -22.46 3.13
C ASP A 189 23.00 -22.42 4.55
N ARG A 190 23.80 -22.10 5.57
CA ARG A 190 23.35 -21.87 6.94
C ARG A 190 23.40 -20.39 7.27
N TYR A 191 22.30 -19.88 7.79
CA TYR A 191 22.07 -18.46 7.95
C TYR A 191 22.02 -18.08 9.43
N PRO A 192 22.93 -17.21 9.91
CA PRO A 192 22.95 -16.76 11.30
C PRO A 192 21.62 -16.11 11.73
N LYS A 193 21.23 -16.32 13.00
CA LYS A 193 19.98 -15.79 13.59
C LYS A 193 19.78 -14.29 13.42
N VAL A 194 20.87 -13.53 13.40
CA VAL A 194 20.86 -12.09 13.19
C VAL A 194 20.21 -11.66 11.86
N LEU A 195 20.16 -12.57 10.88
CA LEU A 195 19.59 -12.35 9.53
C LEU A 195 18.14 -12.82 9.41
N HIS A 196 17.61 -13.53 10.40
CA HIS A 196 16.27 -14.10 10.32
C HIS A 196 15.21 -12.99 10.26
N ALA A 197 15.39 -11.93 11.04
CA ALA A 197 14.51 -10.77 11.03
C ALA A 197 14.58 -10.00 9.69
N LEU A 198 15.77 -9.93 9.09
CA LEU A 198 15.96 -9.40 7.74
C LEU A 198 15.13 -10.17 6.71
N PHE A 199 15.25 -11.51 6.69
CA PHE A 199 14.53 -12.34 5.73
C PHE A 199 13.03 -12.22 5.87
N LEU A 200 12.54 -12.24 7.11
CA LEU A 200 11.12 -12.03 7.37
C LEU A 200 10.64 -10.67 6.82
N ARG A 201 11.39 -9.60 7.10
CA ARG A 201 11.04 -8.26 6.60
C ARG A 201 11.09 -8.17 5.07
N LEU A 202 12.03 -8.86 4.43
CA LEU A 202 12.08 -8.94 2.97
C LEU A 202 10.88 -9.69 2.40
N MET A 203 10.51 -10.84 2.99
CA MET A 203 9.34 -11.60 2.57
C MET A 203 8.04 -10.79 2.76
N GLU A 204 7.92 -10.04 3.85
CA GLU A 204 6.83 -9.08 4.06
C GLU A 204 6.82 -7.98 2.98
N ARG A 205 7.99 -7.44 2.64
CA ARG A 205 8.14 -6.39 1.62
C ARG A 205 7.78 -6.88 0.22
N PHE A 206 8.10 -8.13 -0.12
CA PHE A 206 7.79 -8.77 -1.40
C PHE A 206 6.39 -9.39 -1.46
N ASP A 207 5.53 -9.09 -0.48
CA ASP A 207 4.15 -9.58 -0.41
C ASP A 207 4.07 -11.13 -0.45
N LEU A 208 5.05 -11.80 0.16
CA LEU A 208 5.09 -13.27 0.33
C LEU A 208 4.53 -13.70 1.69
N SER A 209 4.68 -12.87 2.72
CA SER A 209 4.25 -13.21 4.06
C SER A 209 3.70 -12.03 4.86
N TYR A 210 2.91 -12.32 5.89
CA TYR A 210 2.58 -11.37 6.95
C TYR A 210 2.47 -12.07 8.31
N ARG A 211 2.56 -11.30 9.39
CA ARG A 211 2.43 -11.80 10.78
C ARG A 211 0.97 -11.80 11.21
N ILE A 212 0.57 -12.86 11.88
CA ILE A 212 -0.77 -12.98 12.48
C ILE A 212 -0.69 -12.44 13.90
N MET A 213 -1.62 -11.55 14.27
CA MET A 213 -1.70 -11.07 15.64
C MET A 213 -2.38 -12.13 16.49
N ASP A 214 -1.66 -12.76 17.41
CA ASP A 214 -2.26 -13.65 18.42
C ASP A 214 -2.60 -12.85 19.68
N PRO A 215 -3.88 -12.53 19.95
CA PRO A 215 -4.28 -11.80 21.15
C PRO A 215 -4.08 -12.61 22.45
N GLY A 216 -3.71 -13.90 22.38
CA GLY A 216 -3.58 -14.79 23.53
C GLY A 216 -2.31 -14.64 24.37
N LYS A 217 -1.33 -13.82 23.96
CA LYS A 217 -0.04 -13.66 24.68
C LYS A 217 0.43 -12.20 24.88
N GLY A 218 -0.48 -11.24 24.82
CA GLY A 218 -0.20 -9.81 25.08
C GLY A 218 -0.81 -9.26 26.37
N GLY A 219 -1.25 -10.13 27.28
CA GLY A 219 -1.87 -9.74 28.54
C GLY A 219 -0.83 -9.58 29.66
N ALA A 220 -0.69 -8.35 30.14
CA ALA A 220 -0.04 -7.93 31.38
C ALA A 220 1.50 -7.98 31.43
N LYS A 221 2.11 -6.82 31.13
CA LYS A 221 3.02 -6.09 32.05
C LYS A 221 3.37 -4.73 31.45
N GLU A 222 2.69 -3.70 31.95
CA GLU A 222 3.16 -2.31 31.85
C GLU A 222 4.49 -2.22 32.60
N ALA A 223 5.59 -2.00 31.87
CA ALA A 223 6.87 -1.66 32.47
C ALA A 223 7.04 -0.14 32.40
N GLN A 224 6.76 0.51 33.53
CA GLN A 224 7.36 1.79 33.86
C GLN A 224 8.88 1.59 33.99
N SER A 225 9.67 2.26 33.17
CA SER A 225 11.07 2.53 33.51
C SER A 225 11.48 3.92 33.02
N SER A 226 11.47 4.85 33.96
CA SER A 226 12.26 6.07 33.92
C SER A 226 13.75 5.75 34.05
N ASP A 227 14.57 6.53 33.34
CA ASP A 227 16.02 6.74 33.47
C ASP A 227 16.82 6.29 32.24
N VAL A 228 17.14 7.28 31.38
CA VAL A 228 18.16 7.18 30.34
C VAL A 228 19.27 8.17 30.68
N ASP A 229 20.38 7.65 31.21
CA ASP A 229 21.64 8.37 31.38
C ASP A 229 22.26 8.64 30.00
N SER A 230 22.55 9.91 29.73
CA SER A 230 22.93 10.45 28.44
C SER A 230 24.44 10.72 28.38
N SER A 231 25.24 9.65 28.31
CA SER A 231 26.68 9.81 28.02
C SER A 231 27.36 8.53 27.51
N LYS A 232 27.25 8.23 26.19
CA LYS A 232 28.26 7.50 25.38
C LYS A 232 27.84 7.40 23.89
N PRO A 233 28.79 7.44 22.93
CA PRO A 233 28.47 7.35 21.50
C PRO A 233 28.25 5.88 21.10
N ALA A 234 27.05 5.54 20.63
CA ALA A 234 26.70 4.18 20.22
C ALA A 234 26.80 4.03 18.69
N MET A 235 27.93 3.51 18.23
CA MET A 235 28.07 2.88 16.91
C MET A 235 27.45 1.47 17.03
N GLY A 236 26.43 1.14 16.23
CA GLY A 236 25.85 -0.22 16.14
C GLY A 236 24.34 -0.40 16.44
N THR A 237 23.55 0.68 16.46
CA THR A 237 22.17 0.66 16.98
C THR A 237 21.07 0.13 16.04
N ALA A 238 21.34 -0.14 14.76
CA ALA A 238 20.30 -0.64 13.84
C ALA A 238 19.95 -2.13 14.06
N LEU A 239 20.91 -2.96 14.51
CA LEU A 239 20.67 -4.37 14.80
C LEU A 239 20.12 -4.63 16.21
N HIS A 240 20.35 -3.72 17.15
CA HIS A 240 19.84 -3.83 18.52
C HIS A 240 18.36 -3.46 18.66
N ALA A 241 17.77 -2.73 17.71
CA ALA A 241 16.34 -2.40 17.72
C ALA A 241 15.43 -3.63 17.60
N PHE A 242 15.96 -4.77 17.14
CA PHE A 242 15.24 -6.06 17.12
C PHE A 242 15.10 -6.72 18.49
N ALA A 243 15.86 -6.28 19.51
CA ALA A 243 15.88 -6.90 20.84
C ALA A 243 14.87 -6.31 21.84
N HIS A 244 14.12 -5.26 21.46
CA HIS A 244 13.10 -4.64 22.31
C HIS A 244 11.68 -4.93 21.83
N ARG A 245 11.33 -6.23 21.73
CA ARG A 245 9.96 -6.75 21.88
C ARG A 245 10.06 -8.09 22.61
N ASP A 246 9.10 -8.36 23.47
CA ASP A 246 9.07 -9.46 24.44
C ASP A 246 9.62 -10.79 23.87
N PRO A 247 10.72 -11.35 24.41
CA PRO A 247 11.32 -12.60 23.94
C PRO A 247 10.39 -13.84 23.98
N ASP A 248 9.25 -13.77 24.69
CA ASP A 248 8.38 -14.91 24.98
C ASP A 248 7.26 -15.17 23.96
N THR A 249 7.17 -14.40 22.86
CA THR A 249 6.19 -14.65 21.79
C THR A 249 6.85 -15.15 20.52
N ASP A 250 6.59 -16.41 20.16
CA ASP A 250 6.93 -17.00 18.86
C ASP A 250 5.77 -16.73 17.88
N PRO A 251 5.84 -15.67 17.06
CA PRO A 251 4.70 -15.23 16.26
C PRO A 251 4.38 -16.22 15.13
N ALA A 252 3.09 -16.37 14.84
CA ALA A 252 2.61 -17.07 13.68
C ALA A 252 2.72 -16.17 12.43
N ILE A 253 3.17 -16.76 11.33
CA ILE A 253 3.41 -16.09 10.05
C ILE A 253 2.65 -16.89 8.99
N LEU A 254 1.96 -16.19 8.10
CA LEU A 254 1.35 -16.80 6.93
C LEU A 254 2.25 -16.60 5.71
N ILE A 255 2.60 -17.69 5.02
CA ILE A 255 3.25 -17.69 3.71
C ILE A 255 2.19 -17.80 2.64
N ALA A 256 1.79 -16.68 2.03
CA ALA A 256 0.61 -16.60 1.18
C ALA A 256 0.73 -17.43 -0.11
N GLN A 257 1.95 -17.67 -0.61
CA GLN A 257 2.17 -18.52 -1.79
C GLN A 257 1.91 -20.01 -1.52
N LEU A 258 1.88 -20.43 -0.25
CA LEU A 258 1.63 -21.81 0.18
C LEU A 258 0.18 -22.05 0.61
N VAL A 259 -0.66 -21.01 0.57
CA VAL A 259 -2.11 -21.14 0.75
C VAL A 259 -2.69 -22.08 -0.32
N PRO A 260 -3.67 -22.95 0.01
CA PRO A 260 -4.30 -23.84 -0.95
C PRO A 260 -4.90 -23.13 -2.16
N ASP A 261 -4.89 -23.79 -3.31
CA ASP A 261 -5.57 -23.33 -4.52
C ASP A 261 -7.03 -23.77 -4.60
N THR A 262 -7.42 -24.72 -3.76
CA THR A 262 -8.77 -25.24 -3.63
C THR A 262 -9.70 -24.24 -2.96
N ARG A 263 -10.92 -24.09 -3.50
CA ARG A 263 -11.92 -23.18 -2.95
C ARG A 263 -12.51 -23.79 -1.66
N PRO A 264 -12.45 -23.07 -0.51
CA PRO A 264 -12.96 -23.57 0.77
C PRO A 264 -14.49 -23.40 0.85
N GLU A 265 -15.24 -24.29 0.19
CA GLU A 265 -16.70 -24.17 0.04
C GLU A 265 -17.45 -24.10 1.38
N GLU A 266 -17.04 -24.87 2.38
CA GLU A 266 -17.71 -24.90 3.69
C GLU A 266 -17.49 -23.59 4.47
N GLN A 267 -16.23 -23.17 4.62
CA GLN A 267 -15.88 -21.92 5.30
C GLN A 267 -16.45 -20.71 4.56
N LEU A 268 -16.46 -20.74 3.22
CA LEU A 268 -17.03 -19.67 2.41
C LEU A 268 -18.55 -19.56 2.61
N ARG A 269 -19.29 -20.67 2.66
CA ARG A 269 -20.75 -20.64 2.93
C ARG A 269 -21.07 -20.08 4.32
N ALA A 270 -20.22 -20.35 5.31
CA ALA A 270 -20.37 -19.81 6.65
C ALA A 270 -20.03 -18.31 6.72
N ALA A 271 -18.97 -17.88 6.02
CA ALA A 271 -18.50 -16.50 6.06
C ALA A 271 -19.24 -15.56 5.09
N TRP A 272 -19.84 -16.09 4.03
CA TRP A 272 -20.47 -15.35 2.94
C TRP A 272 -21.83 -15.98 2.59
N LEU A 273 -22.87 -15.55 3.30
CA LEU A 273 -24.24 -16.02 3.09
C LEU A 273 -24.74 -15.73 1.67
N PRO A 274 -25.77 -16.42 1.15
CA PRO A 274 -26.30 -16.15 -0.19
C PRO A 274 -26.82 -14.71 -0.35
N ASP A 275 -27.58 -14.24 0.63
CA ASP A 275 -28.23 -12.93 0.61
C ASP A 275 -27.51 -11.91 1.50
N PRO A 276 -27.55 -10.60 1.15
CA PRO A 276 -27.09 -9.54 2.05
C PRO A 276 -27.90 -9.49 3.34
N ALA A 277 -27.29 -8.99 4.41
CA ALA A 277 -28.01 -8.75 5.67
C ALA A 277 -29.12 -7.70 5.47
N GLU A 278 -30.11 -7.70 6.36
CA GLU A 278 -31.20 -6.71 6.30
C GLU A 278 -30.65 -5.29 6.44
N GLY A 279 -30.97 -4.41 5.48
CA GLY A 279 -30.49 -3.02 5.43
C GLY A 279 -29.19 -2.81 4.62
N ASP A 280 -28.49 -3.89 4.28
CA ASP A 280 -27.29 -3.85 3.45
C ASP A 280 -27.62 -3.82 1.95
N GLY A 281 -26.85 -3.02 1.22
CA GLY A 281 -26.76 -3.08 -0.23
C GLY A 281 -25.62 -4.01 -0.67
N GLN A 282 -25.76 -4.58 -1.87
CA GLN A 282 -24.68 -5.27 -2.55
C GLN A 282 -24.24 -4.49 -3.79
N GLN A 283 -22.94 -4.27 -3.93
CA GLN A 283 -22.35 -3.69 -5.14
C GLN A 283 -21.22 -4.56 -5.65
N VAL A 284 -21.02 -4.54 -6.97
CA VAL A 284 -20.04 -5.38 -7.66
C VAL A 284 -19.25 -4.53 -8.67
N GLN A 285 -17.92 -4.60 -8.58
CA GLN A 285 -17.01 -4.14 -9.64
C GLN A 285 -16.19 -5.31 -10.18
N ILE A 286 -15.80 -5.20 -11.44
CA ILE A 286 -14.99 -6.21 -12.13
C ILE A 286 -13.72 -5.51 -12.61
N CYS A 287 -12.58 -5.98 -12.15
CA CYS A 287 -11.28 -5.59 -12.68
C CYS A 287 -10.95 -6.52 -13.83
N ARG A 288 -11.16 -6.05 -15.07
CA ARG A 288 -10.83 -6.79 -16.29
C ARG A 288 -9.37 -6.55 -16.62
N ILE A 289 -8.58 -7.62 -16.56
CA ILE A 289 -7.14 -7.55 -16.80
C ILE A 289 -6.91 -7.79 -18.29
N VAL A 290 -6.31 -6.81 -18.95
CA VAL A 290 -6.02 -6.88 -20.38
C VAL A 290 -4.58 -6.50 -20.69
N ASP A 291 -4.07 -6.97 -21.82
CA ASP A 291 -2.77 -6.56 -22.38
C ASP A 291 -2.87 -5.26 -23.17
N ASP A 292 -1.75 -4.84 -23.75
CA ASP A 292 -1.63 -3.64 -24.59
C ASP A 292 -2.55 -3.66 -25.84
N HIS A 293 -3.04 -4.83 -26.25
CA HIS A 293 -3.98 -4.99 -27.35
C HIS A 293 -5.45 -5.05 -26.90
N GLY A 294 -5.71 -4.92 -25.59
CA GLY A 294 -7.05 -5.02 -25.00
C GLY A 294 -7.58 -6.46 -24.90
N GLN A 295 -6.72 -7.46 -25.07
CA GLN A 295 -7.07 -8.87 -24.93
C GLN A 295 -6.96 -9.32 -23.48
N SER A 296 -7.79 -10.28 -23.05
CA SER A 296 -7.77 -10.76 -21.67
C SER A 296 -6.43 -11.42 -21.35
N ALA A 297 -5.80 -10.99 -20.25
CA ALA A 297 -4.48 -11.45 -19.83
C ALA A 297 -4.49 -11.96 -18.39
N LYS A 298 -3.56 -12.89 -18.08
CA LYS A 298 -3.46 -13.54 -16.76
C LYS A 298 -2.41 -12.86 -15.89
N ALA A 299 -2.82 -12.32 -14.74
CA ALA A 299 -1.92 -11.81 -13.70
C ALA A 299 -1.53 -12.93 -12.72
N GLU A 300 -0.48 -13.68 -13.05
CA GLU A 300 -0.05 -14.84 -12.25
C GLU A 300 0.48 -14.44 -10.87
N GLY A 301 -0.12 -15.02 -9.83
CA GLY A 301 0.27 -14.74 -8.44
C GLY A 301 -0.40 -13.50 -7.83
N LEU A 302 -1.45 -12.98 -8.46
CA LEU A 302 -2.17 -11.81 -7.96
C LEU A 302 -2.77 -12.05 -6.56
N PHE A 303 -3.42 -13.19 -6.33
CA PHE A 303 -4.16 -13.42 -5.09
C PHE A 303 -3.29 -13.64 -3.86
N TYR A 304 -2.13 -14.29 -3.95
CA TYR A 304 -1.26 -14.37 -2.76
C TYR A 304 -0.76 -12.98 -2.34
N GLN A 305 -0.47 -12.10 -3.30
CA GLN A 305 -0.09 -10.72 -3.00
C GLN A 305 -1.26 -9.93 -2.42
N LEU A 306 -2.49 -10.12 -2.94
CA LEU A 306 -3.69 -9.51 -2.37
C LEU A 306 -3.97 -10.02 -0.95
N ILE A 307 -3.76 -11.31 -0.67
CA ILE A 307 -3.89 -11.89 0.67
C ILE A 307 -2.93 -11.17 1.64
N VAL A 308 -1.68 -10.94 1.23
CA VAL A 308 -0.71 -10.21 2.07
C VAL A 308 -1.07 -8.73 2.19
N ARG A 309 -1.39 -8.04 1.09
CA ARG A 309 -1.67 -6.60 1.11
C ARG A 309 -2.96 -6.25 1.84
N LEU A 310 -3.95 -7.13 1.81
CA LEU A 310 -5.27 -6.93 2.40
C LEU A 310 -5.43 -7.67 3.74
N HIS A 311 -4.35 -8.22 4.31
CA HIS A 311 -4.40 -9.03 5.53
C HIS A 311 -5.03 -8.32 6.74
N ARG A 312 -4.94 -6.98 6.81
CA ARG A 312 -5.59 -6.16 7.84
C ARG A 312 -7.12 -6.27 7.85
N PHE A 313 -7.72 -6.65 6.73
CA PHE A 313 -9.15 -6.91 6.58
C PHE A 313 -9.47 -8.41 6.57
N SER A 314 -8.47 -9.28 6.76
CA SER A 314 -8.69 -10.73 6.80
C SER A 314 -9.56 -11.08 8.00
N LEU A 315 -10.54 -11.95 7.79
CA LEU A 315 -11.36 -12.50 8.88
C LEU A 315 -10.49 -13.14 9.99
N GLY A 316 -9.35 -13.72 9.62
CA GLY A 316 -8.41 -14.33 10.55
C GLY A 316 -7.29 -13.43 11.05
N GLN A 317 -7.46 -12.10 11.04
CA GLN A 317 -6.45 -11.15 11.56
C GLN A 317 -6.01 -11.49 13.01
N LYS A 318 -6.97 -11.92 13.84
CA LYS A 318 -6.75 -12.31 15.25
C LYS A 318 -6.57 -13.81 15.45
N ARG A 319 -7.18 -14.61 14.58
CA ARG A 319 -7.18 -16.08 14.67
C ARG A 319 -7.18 -16.64 13.26
N PHE A 320 -6.10 -17.32 12.89
CA PHE A 320 -5.94 -17.83 11.54
C PHE A 320 -7.11 -18.72 11.08
N ASP A 321 -7.66 -19.54 11.97
CA ASP A 321 -8.77 -20.47 11.67
C ASP A 321 -10.04 -19.79 11.12
N ASP A 322 -10.21 -18.50 11.40
CA ASP A 322 -11.33 -17.71 10.90
C ASP A 322 -11.09 -17.19 9.47
N SER A 323 -9.88 -17.35 8.93
CA SER A 323 -9.51 -16.89 7.60
C SER A 323 -10.25 -17.65 6.50
N VAL A 324 -10.69 -16.93 5.48
CA VAL A 324 -11.26 -17.52 4.26
C VAL A 324 -10.52 -16.97 3.05
N HIS A 325 -9.52 -17.70 2.59
CA HIS A 325 -8.71 -17.34 1.41
C HIS A 325 -8.15 -18.59 0.70
N TRP A 326 -7.87 -18.46 -0.59
CA TRP A 326 -7.25 -19.45 -1.45
C TRP A 326 -6.51 -18.76 -2.61
N GLN A 327 -5.73 -19.48 -3.42
CA GLN A 327 -4.96 -18.88 -4.54
C GLN A 327 -5.80 -18.19 -5.63
N ARG A 328 -7.13 -18.20 -5.52
CA ARG A 328 -8.06 -17.57 -6.48
C ARG A 328 -9.17 -16.74 -5.82
N GLY A 329 -9.12 -16.53 -4.51
CA GLY A 329 -10.15 -15.78 -3.80
C GLY A 329 -9.84 -15.48 -2.35
N LEU A 330 -10.52 -14.48 -1.78
CA LEU A 330 -10.48 -14.18 -0.36
C LEU A 330 -11.74 -13.43 0.10
N VAL A 331 -12.10 -13.62 1.37
CA VAL A 331 -13.13 -12.86 2.07
C VAL A 331 -12.47 -11.89 3.04
N LEU A 332 -12.94 -10.65 3.02
CA LEU A 332 -12.43 -9.55 3.84
C LEU A 332 -13.57 -8.87 4.59
N ASP A 333 -13.27 -8.27 5.73
CA ASP A 333 -14.23 -7.56 6.58
C ASP A 333 -13.59 -6.27 7.11
N ASP A 334 -14.26 -5.13 6.88
CA ASP A 334 -13.85 -3.81 7.37
C ASP A 334 -14.89 -3.25 8.35
N GLY A 335 -15.48 -4.12 9.18
CA GLY A 335 -16.49 -3.74 10.17
C GLY A 335 -17.72 -3.10 9.54
N TYR A 336 -18.07 -1.88 9.95
CA TYR A 336 -19.24 -1.17 9.41
C TYR A 336 -19.08 -0.75 7.94
N ASN A 337 -17.86 -0.76 7.39
CA ASN A 337 -17.62 -0.52 5.97
C ASN A 337 -17.99 -1.74 5.11
N GLY A 338 -18.25 -2.88 5.74
CA GLY A 338 -18.84 -4.06 5.14
C GLY A 338 -17.89 -5.22 4.94
N ARG A 339 -18.45 -6.28 4.37
CA ARG A 339 -17.74 -7.50 3.99
C ARG A 339 -17.55 -7.55 2.48
N ALA A 340 -16.37 -8.00 2.06
CA ALA A 340 -16.03 -8.15 0.65
C ALA A 340 -15.66 -9.59 0.30
N LEU A 341 -16.03 -10.01 -0.91
CA LEU A 341 -15.55 -11.21 -1.58
C LEU A 341 -14.82 -10.80 -2.85
N LEU A 342 -13.54 -11.16 -2.92
CA LEU A 342 -12.73 -11.03 -4.14
C LEU A 342 -12.49 -12.42 -4.71
N GLU A 343 -12.75 -12.60 -6.00
CA GLU A 343 -12.60 -13.90 -6.66
C GLU A 343 -12.18 -13.77 -8.13
N HIS A 344 -11.30 -14.66 -8.59
CA HIS A 344 -11.00 -14.81 -10.01
C HIS A 344 -12.13 -15.56 -10.73
N LYS A 345 -12.74 -14.94 -11.76
CA LYS A 345 -13.58 -15.64 -12.74
C LYS A 345 -12.98 -15.48 -14.13
N GLY A 346 -12.49 -16.58 -14.69
CA GLY A 346 -11.56 -16.52 -15.82
C GLY A 346 -10.25 -15.85 -15.39
N ASN A 347 -9.87 -14.80 -16.12
CA ASN A 347 -8.72 -13.95 -15.82
C ASN A 347 -9.09 -12.68 -15.04
N ASP A 348 -10.37 -12.35 -14.93
CA ASP A 348 -10.83 -11.11 -14.29
C ASP A 348 -11.02 -11.30 -12.78
N VAL A 349 -10.91 -10.20 -12.04
CA VAL A 349 -11.17 -10.17 -10.59
C VAL A 349 -12.53 -9.54 -10.35
N HIS A 350 -13.45 -10.31 -9.76
CA HIS A 350 -14.74 -9.80 -9.30
C HIS A 350 -14.62 -9.39 -7.84
N ILE A 351 -15.08 -8.19 -7.53
CA ILE A 351 -15.06 -7.62 -6.18
C ILE A 351 -16.51 -7.33 -5.82
N THR A 352 -17.04 -8.07 -4.86
CA THR A 352 -18.40 -7.89 -4.35
C THR A 352 -18.33 -7.38 -2.92
N VAL A 353 -19.01 -6.29 -2.61
CA VAL A 353 -19.07 -5.73 -1.25
C VAL A 353 -20.52 -5.66 -0.78
N ARG A 354 -20.74 -6.02 0.48
CA ARG A 354 -22.03 -5.96 1.17
C ARG A 354 -21.88 -5.13 2.44
N ALA A 355 -22.67 -4.06 2.50
CA ALA A 355 -22.68 -3.13 3.62
C ALA A 355 -23.91 -2.21 3.53
N ALA A 356 -24.20 -1.49 4.61
CA ALA A 356 -25.13 -0.37 4.56
C ALA A 356 -24.67 0.72 3.58
N TYR A 357 -23.34 0.90 3.42
CA TYR A 357 -22.70 1.78 2.42
C TYR A 357 -21.44 1.11 1.80
N PRO A 358 -21.59 0.31 0.72
CA PRO A 358 -20.50 -0.51 0.20
C PRO A 358 -19.48 0.27 -0.65
N GLU A 359 -19.79 1.51 -1.02
CA GLU A 359 -19.10 2.29 -2.06
C GLU A 359 -17.62 2.54 -1.73
N ARG A 360 -17.33 2.94 -0.49
CA ARG A 360 -15.96 3.24 -0.03
C ARG A 360 -15.06 2.00 -0.09
N PHE A 361 -15.49 0.90 0.55
CA PHE A 361 -14.67 -0.30 0.64
C PHE A 361 -14.47 -0.93 -0.74
N LEU A 362 -15.51 -0.92 -1.58
CA LEU A 362 -15.43 -1.36 -2.97
C LEU A 362 -14.45 -0.50 -3.78
N ALA A 363 -14.51 0.83 -3.66
CA ALA A 363 -13.58 1.74 -4.34
C ALA A 363 -12.13 1.50 -3.91
N MET A 364 -11.90 1.29 -2.61
CA MET A 364 -10.56 1.00 -2.06
C MET A 364 -10.00 -0.30 -2.63
N LEU A 365 -10.77 -1.39 -2.58
CA LEU A 365 -10.37 -2.72 -3.08
C LEU A 365 -10.11 -2.71 -4.59
N THR A 366 -11.00 -2.11 -5.38
CA THR A 366 -10.82 -1.94 -6.82
C THR A 366 -9.55 -1.15 -7.13
N SER A 367 -9.27 -0.08 -6.36
CA SER A 367 -8.04 0.69 -6.55
C SER A 367 -6.78 -0.11 -6.19
N GLU A 368 -6.82 -0.95 -5.15
CA GLU A 368 -5.70 -1.84 -4.79
C GLU A 368 -5.41 -2.85 -5.90
N VAL A 369 -6.45 -3.52 -6.42
CA VAL A 369 -6.29 -4.50 -7.51
C VAL A 369 -5.74 -3.82 -8.77
N LYS A 370 -6.32 -2.68 -9.17
CA LYS A 370 -5.85 -1.91 -10.32
C LYS A 370 -4.39 -1.50 -10.17
N TYR A 371 -4.05 -0.88 -9.03
CA TYR A 371 -2.68 -0.47 -8.74
C TYR A 371 -1.71 -1.65 -8.79
N LEU A 372 -2.05 -2.78 -8.16
CA LEU A 372 -1.18 -3.94 -8.11
C LEU A 372 -0.93 -4.52 -9.50
N VAL A 373 -1.98 -4.65 -10.32
CA VAL A 373 -1.87 -5.13 -11.70
C VAL A 373 -0.98 -4.21 -12.53
N GLU A 374 -1.23 -2.91 -12.49
CA GLU A 374 -0.55 -1.92 -13.34
C GLU A 374 0.88 -1.57 -12.88
N SER A 375 1.18 -1.77 -11.59
CA SER A 375 2.52 -1.48 -11.03
C SER A 375 3.46 -2.68 -11.06
N PHE A 376 2.94 -3.91 -10.99
CA PHE A 376 3.75 -5.12 -10.88
C PHE A 376 3.92 -5.85 -12.22
N TRP A 377 2.94 -5.75 -13.13
CA TRP A 377 3.02 -6.35 -14.46
C TRP A 377 3.11 -5.26 -15.54
N GLU A 378 4.27 -5.14 -16.17
CA GLU A 378 4.49 -4.21 -17.28
C GLU A 378 3.69 -4.65 -18.52
N GLY A 379 3.01 -3.70 -19.17
CA GLY A 379 2.12 -3.96 -20.32
C GLY A 379 0.76 -4.59 -19.98
N LEU A 380 0.44 -4.78 -18.70
CA LEU A 380 -0.93 -5.08 -18.28
C LEU A 380 -1.64 -3.83 -17.80
N ARG A 381 -2.90 -3.69 -18.21
CA ARG A 381 -3.82 -2.67 -17.72
C ARG A 381 -5.02 -3.31 -17.05
N CYS A 382 -5.61 -2.59 -16.12
CA CYS A 382 -6.80 -3.04 -15.41
C CYS A 382 -7.98 -2.11 -15.70
N ASP A 383 -8.89 -2.60 -16.54
CA ASP A 383 -10.11 -1.89 -16.92
C ASP A 383 -11.19 -2.15 -15.87
N VAL A 384 -11.71 -1.07 -15.28
CA VAL A 384 -12.80 -1.16 -14.31
C VAL A 384 -14.11 -1.31 -15.07
N MET A 385 -14.82 -2.40 -14.83
CA MET A 385 -16.10 -2.72 -15.43
C MET A 385 -17.19 -2.84 -14.36
N VAL A 386 -18.43 -2.61 -14.76
CA VAL A 386 -19.62 -2.92 -13.96
C VAL A 386 -20.49 -3.97 -14.65
N PRO A 387 -21.10 -4.89 -13.88
CA PRO A 387 -22.04 -5.84 -14.42
C PRO A 387 -23.34 -5.16 -14.87
N CYS A 388 -24.06 -5.81 -15.78
CA CYS A 388 -25.41 -5.38 -16.16
C CYS A 388 -26.38 -5.53 -14.99
N VAL A 389 -27.31 -4.57 -14.85
CA VAL A 389 -28.34 -4.54 -13.81
C VAL A 389 -29.69 -5.02 -14.34
N ALA A 390 -30.62 -5.35 -13.45
CA ALA A 390 -32.00 -5.64 -13.83
C ALA A 390 -32.75 -4.35 -14.21
N PRO A 391 -33.64 -4.38 -15.22
CA PRO A 391 -33.96 -5.53 -16.07
C PRO A 391 -32.85 -5.83 -17.10
N CYS A 392 -32.46 -7.10 -17.19
CA CYS A 392 -31.52 -7.62 -18.18
C CYS A 392 -32.29 -8.48 -19.17
N GLY A 393 -31.95 -8.46 -20.47
CA GLY A 393 -32.56 -9.32 -21.48
C GLY A 393 -32.12 -10.79 -21.42
N LYS A 394 -31.71 -11.26 -20.23
CA LYS A 394 -31.19 -12.61 -19.93
C LYS A 394 -31.84 -13.10 -18.63
N ASP A 395 -31.75 -14.41 -18.38
CA ASP A 395 -32.34 -15.05 -17.20
C ASP A 395 -31.88 -14.43 -15.86
N ALA A 396 -30.64 -13.91 -15.82
CA ALA A 396 -30.12 -13.17 -14.68
C ALA A 396 -29.23 -11.97 -15.10
N PRO A 397 -29.27 -10.85 -14.36
CA PRO A 397 -28.31 -9.76 -14.49
C PRO A 397 -26.88 -10.24 -14.14
N GLY A 398 -25.85 -9.51 -14.58
CA GLY A 398 -24.44 -9.86 -14.41
C GLY A 398 -23.73 -10.50 -15.60
N SER A 399 -24.46 -10.88 -16.66
CA SER A 399 -23.87 -11.44 -17.89
C SER A 399 -23.19 -10.38 -18.76
N GLY A 400 -23.78 -9.19 -18.86
CA GLY A 400 -23.21 -8.04 -19.53
C GLY A 400 -22.21 -7.31 -18.66
N ARG A 401 -21.18 -6.74 -19.30
CA ARG A 401 -20.12 -5.98 -18.65
C ARG A 401 -19.94 -4.66 -19.39
N PHE A 402 -19.90 -3.57 -18.65
CA PHE A 402 -19.77 -2.22 -19.19
C PHE A 402 -18.51 -1.58 -18.64
N GLU A 403 -17.69 -1.05 -19.54
CA GLU A 403 -16.46 -0.35 -19.18
C GLU A 403 -16.81 1.04 -18.63
N VAL A 404 -16.40 1.28 -17.40
CA VAL A 404 -16.83 2.47 -16.66
C VAL A 404 -16.34 3.76 -17.31
N GLU A 405 -15.11 3.77 -17.82
CA GLU A 405 -14.55 4.94 -18.49
C GLU A 405 -15.37 5.31 -19.74
N LYS A 406 -15.76 4.32 -20.54
CA LYS A 406 -16.63 4.53 -21.71
C LYS A 406 -18.01 5.07 -21.29
N LEU A 407 -18.61 4.52 -20.23
CA LEU A 407 -19.88 5.04 -19.72
C LEU A 407 -19.79 6.53 -19.35
N ILE A 408 -18.70 6.96 -18.69
CA ILE A 408 -18.48 8.37 -18.33
C ILE A 408 -18.32 9.24 -19.57
N VAL A 409 -17.53 8.80 -20.55
CA VAL A 409 -17.33 9.54 -21.82
C VAL A 409 -18.66 9.72 -22.56
N PHE A 410 -19.45 8.65 -22.69
CA PHE A 410 -20.75 8.69 -23.36
C PHE A 410 -21.76 9.56 -22.59
N LYS A 411 -21.74 9.54 -21.26
CA LYS A 411 -22.57 10.43 -20.43
C LYS A 411 -22.25 11.90 -20.67
N ARG A 412 -20.95 12.26 -20.77
CA ARG A 412 -20.51 13.63 -21.09
C ARG A 412 -20.95 14.09 -22.48
N GLN A 413 -21.15 13.15 -23.41
CA GLN A 413 -21.68 13.41 -24.74
C GLN A 413 -23.22 13.50 -24.78
N GLY A 414 -23.90 13.42 -23.62
CA GLY A 414 -25.36 13.55 -23.53
C GLY A 414 -26.13 12.25 -23.73
N MET A 415 -25.47 11.08 -23.70
CA MET A 415 -26.17 9.78 -23.72
C MET A 415 -26.52 9.34 -22.30
N ASP A 416 -27.80 8.99 -22.10
CA ASP A 416 -28.28 8.49 -20.81
C ASP A 416 -28.36 6.96 -20.73
N LYS A 417 -28.34 6.28 -21.89
CA LYS A 417 -28.43 4.82 -21.98
C LYS A 417 -27.30 4.25 -22.82
N PHE A 418 -26.82 3.07 -22.44
CA PHE A 418 -25.78 2.34 -23.16
C PHE A 418 -26.27 0.93 -23.54
N PRO A 419 -26.14 0.51 -24.80
CA PRO A 419 -26.63 -0.80 -25.26
C PRO A 419 -25.80 -1.95 -24.69
N CYS A 420 -26.46 -3.03 -24.26
CA CYS A 420 -25.79 -4.25 -23.84
C CYS A 420 -25.29 -5.04 -25.06
N MET A 421 -23.99 -5.32 -25.14
CA MET A 421 -23.36 -6.01 -26.28
C MET A 421 -23.36 -7.55 -26.15
N VAL A 422 -24.03 -8.11 -25.13
CA VAL A 422 -24.10 -9.56 -24.94
C VAL A 422 -25.03 -10.18 -25.97
N SER A 423 -24.57 -11.24 -26.62
CA SER A 423 -25.38 -12.00 -27.58
C SER A 423 -26.71 -12.42 -26.96
N GLY A 424 -27.82 -12.06 -27.61
CA GLY A 424 -29.18 -12.35 -27.16
C GLY A 424 -29.74 -11.39 -26.10
N CYS A 425 -29.08 -10.26 -25.80
CA CYS A 425 -29.64 -9.18 -25.00
C CYS A 425 -29.86 -7.94 -25.87
N SER A 426 -31.10 -7.43 -25.93
CA SER A 426 -31.44 -6.22 -26.70
C SER A 426 -31.78 -5.01 -25.82
N GLN A 427 -31.35 -5.04 -24.54
CA GLN A 427 -31.65 -3.99 -23.57
C GLN A 427 -30.57 -2.89 -23.58
N ALA A 428 -31.01 -1.63 -23.57
CA ALA A 428 -30.16 -0.49 -23.27
C ALA A 428 -30.30 -0.13 -21.79
N GLN A 429 -29.16 -0.02 -21.09
CA GLN A 429 -29.14 0.22 -19.65
C GLN A 429 -28.83 1.67 -19.34
N ASP A 430 -29.48 2.18 -18.29
CA ASP A 430 -29.26 3.53 -17.79
C ASP A 430 -27.82 3.68 -17.26
N ILE A 431 -27.11 4.69 -17.77
CA ILE A 431 -25.70 4.92 -17.44
C ILE A 431 -25.54 5.32 -15.97
N ASP A 432 -26.44 6.13 -15.42
CA ASP A 432 -26.34 6.57 -14.02
C ASP A 432 -26.59 5.40 -13.07
N VAL A 433 -27.50 4.47 -13.41
CA VAL A 433 -27.72 3.24 -12.65
C VAL A 433 -26.49 2.32 -12.70
N LEU A 434 -25.86 2.17 -13.87
CA LEU A 434 -24.62 1.40 -13.99
C LEU A 434 -23.48 2.01 -13.17
N LEU A 435 -23.30 3.33 -13.25
CA LEU A 435 -22.26 4.07 -12.51
C LEU A 435 -22.51 4.10 -11.00
N ARG A 436 -23.68 3.68 -10.50
CA ARG A 436 -23.88 3.40 -9.06
C ARG A 436 -23.04 2.23 -8.55
N ASN A 437 -22.72 1.27 -9.41
CA ASN A 437 -21.79 0.19 -9.08
C ASN A 437 -20.33 0.54 -9.37
N ALA A 438 -20.02 1.80 -9.72
CA ALA A 438 -18.67 2.22 -10.11
C ALA A 438 -18.04 3.25 -9.15
N PRO A 439 -18.02 3.04 -7.82
CA PRO A 439 -17.56 4.07 -6.89
C PRO A 439 -16.09 4.45 -7.10
N ALA A 440 -15.23 3.51 -7.54
CA ALA A 440 -13.82 3.79 -7.84
C ALA A 440 -13.58 4.82 -8.96
N ALA A 441 -14.54 5.03 -9.86
CA ALA A 441 -14.43 5.95 -10.99
C ALA A 441 -15.27 7.22 -10.82
N ARG A 442 -16.01 7.33 -9.72
CA ARG A 442 -16.72 8.57 -9.41
C ARG A 442 -15.67 9.61 -9.01
N PRO A 443 -15.62 10.77 -9.68
CA PRO A 443 -14.94 11.90 -9.06
C PRO A 443 -15.60 12.15 -7.71
N VAL A 444 -14.80 12.24 -6.65
CA VAL A 444 -15.30 12.66 -5.34
C VAL A 444 -15.72 14.10 -5.52
N ALA A 445 -17.01 14.33 -5.79
CA ALA A 445 -17.48 15.68 -6.03
C ALA A 445 -17.29 16.50 -4.76
N SER A 446 -16.39 17.48 -4.86
CA SER A 446 -16.05 18.48 -3.84
C SER A 446 -17.27 19.08 -3.14
N LYS A 447 -18.36 19.25 -3.89
CA LYS A 447 -19.64 19.77 -3.43
C LYS A 447 -20.37 18.81 -2.50
N THR A 448 -20.34 17.53 -2.84
CA THR A 448 -20.97 16.45 -2.08
C THR A 448 -20.28 16.31 -0.73
N LEU A 449 -18.94 16.34 -0.67
CA LEU A 449 -18.19 16.32 0.59
C LEU A 449 -18.60 17.44 1.56
N LEU A 450 -18.84 18.66 1.06
CA LEU A 450 -19.15 19.83 1.89
C LEU A 450 -20.59 19.87 2.39
N ASP A 451 -21.56 19.52 1.55
CA ASP A 451 -22.96 19.50 1.96
C ASP A 451 -23.24 18.30 2.89
N GLU A 452 -22.56 17.16 2.67
CA GLU A 452 -22.60 16.01 3.59
C GLU A 452 -21.98 16.31 4.94
N PHE A 453 -20.92 17.13 4.98
CA PHE A 453 -20.20 17.48 6.20
C PHE A 453 -21.06 18.03 7.33
N ALA A 454 -22.02 18.90 7.01
CA ALA A 454 -22.89 19.53 7.99
C ALA A 454 -23.92 18.54 8.56
N ASP A 455 -24.40 17.62 7.73
CA ASP A 455 -25.31 16.55 8.13
C ASP A 455 -24.58 15.49 8.96
N VAL A 456 -23.35 15.18 8.56
CA VAL A 456 -22.47 14.25 9.25
C VAL A 456 -22.04 14.78 10.61
N GLN A 457 -21.70 16.06 10.75
CA GLN A 457 -21.40 16.65 12.07
C GLN A 457 -22.60 16.56 13.02
N ARG A 458 -23.83 16.76 12.52
CA ARG A 458 -25.04 16.65 13.35
C ARG A 458 -25.30 15.21 13.78
N ALA A 459 -25.15 14.24 12.89
CA ALA A 459 -25.39 12.84 13.22
C ALA A 459 -24.26 12.23 14.07
N LEU A 460 -23.01 12.69 13.93
CA LEU A 460 -21.93 12.33 14.87
C LEU A 460 -22.19 12.80 16.29
N ALA A 461 -22.73 14.01 16.50
CA ALA A 461 -23.14 14.48 17.83
C ALA A 461 -24.17 13.54 18.49
N ILE A 462 -25.04 12.93 17.69
CA ILE A 462 -26.04 11.95 18.15
C ILE A 462 -25.36 10.62 18.50
N ILE A 463 -24.45 10.12 17.66
CA ILE A 463 -23.65 8.92 17.94
C ILE A 463 -22.82 9.12 19.23
N TYR A 464 -22.22 10.30 19.44
CA TYR A 464 -21.54 10.63 20.69
C TYR A 464 -22.43 10.53 21.90
N GLN A 465 -23.66 11.05 21.84
CA GLN A 465 -24.61 10.93 22.94
C GLN A 465 -25.03 9.48 23.21
N LYS A 466 -25.06 8.62 22.17
CA LYS A 466 -25.31 7.18 22.31
C LYS A 466 -24.12 6.47 22.97
N ILE A 467 -22.89 6.79 22.58
CA ILE A 467 -21.64 6.23 23.14
C ILE A 467 -21.41 6.71 24.59
N ASP A 468 -21.75 7.95 24.94
CA ASP A 468 -21.58 8.49 26.31
C ASP A 468 -22.49 7.79 27.35
N LYS A 469 -23.51 7.04 26.90
CA LYS A 469 -24.45 6.29 27.75
C LYS A 469 -24.15 4.79 27.87
N GLY A 470 -23.13 4.25 27.19
CA GLY A 470 -22.79 2.82 27.20
C GLY A 470 -21.29 2.55 27.06
N GLN A 471 -20.80 1.52 27.75
CA GLN A 471 -19.39 1.10 27.91
C GLN A 471 -18.41 1.36 26.75
N ALA A 472 -17.16 1.67 27.14
CA ALA A 472 -15.92 1.80 26.37
C ALA A 472 -15.98 1.32 24.90
N ALA A 473 -15.74 2.26 23.99
CA ALA A 473 -15.69 2.05 22.55
C ALA A 473 -14.70 0.94 22.16
N THR A 474 -15.23 -0.24 21.90
CA THR A 474 -14.55 -1.31 21.16
C THR A 474 -15.20 -1.38 19.77
N VAL A 475 -14.45 -1.77 18.74
CA VAL A 475 -14.96 -1.89 17.35
C VAL A 475 -16.25 -2.74 17.25
N GLY A 476 -16.43 -3.71 18.16
CA GLY A 476 -17.66 -4.52 18.25
C GLY A 476 -18.90 -3.75 18.74
N ALA A 477 -18.75 -2.59 19.37
CA ALA A 477 -19.86 -1.70 19.73
C ALA A 477 -20.33 -0.85 18.53
N LEU A 478 -19.41 -0.47 17.63
CA LEU A 478 -19.74 0.25 16.39
C LEU A 478 -20.48 -0.65 15.38
N ALA A 479 -20.18 -1.95 15.36
CA ALA A 479 -20.92 -2.94 14.57
C ALA A 479 -22.37 -3.17 15.06
N LYS A 480 -22.72 -2.72 16.28
CA LYS A 480 -24.09 -2.77 16.84
C LYS A 480 -24.90 -1.50 16.56
N LEU A 481 -24.32 -0.53 15.85
CA LEU A 481 -25.04 0.65 15.38
C LEU A 481 -26.05 0.26 14.29
N ASP A 482 -27.12 1.04 14.17
CA ASP A 482 -28.11 0.83 13.11
C ASP A 482 -27.52 1.15 11.72
N ALA A 483 -28.20 0.70 10.66
CA ALA A 483 -27.72 0.86 9.28
C ALA A 483 -27.51 2.33 8.86
N ASN A 484 -28.23 3.29 9.46
CA ASN A 484 -28.05 4.71 9.13
C ASN A 484 -26.77 5.27 9.76
N ASP A 485 -26.51 4.92 11.01
CA ASP A 485 -25.27 5.29 11.70
C ASP A 485 -24.04 4.68 10.99
N GLN A 486 -24.11 3.41 10.55
CA GLN A 486 -23.04 2.76 9.78
C GLN A 486 -22.77 3.44 8.43
N ARG A 487 -23.83 3.79 7.68
CA ARG A 487 -23.72 4.55 6.42
C ARG A 487 -22.97 5.85 6.62
N LEU A 488 -23.26 6.53 7.72
CA LEU A 488 -22.62 7.80 8.02
C LEU A 488 -21.12 7.65 8.28
N LEU A 489 -20.74 6.68 9.11
CA LEU A 489 -19.34 6.40 9.43
C LEU A 489 -18.53 6.00 8.18
N SER A 490 -19.14 5.27 7.25
CA SER A 490 -18.46 4.90 6.01
C SER A 490 -18.22 6.10 5.07
N ARG A 491 -19.19 7.01 4.97
CA ARG A 491 -19.04 8.27 4.21
C ARG A 491 -17.97 9.19 4.82
N ILE A 492 -17.86 9.19 6.14
CA ILE A 492 -16.78 9.89 6.86
C ILE A 492 -15.41 9.36 6.42
N ASP A 493 -15.25 8.04 6.43
CA ASP A 493 -14.00 7.41 6.05
C ASP A 493 -13.65 7.71 4.57
N ASP A 494 -14.66 7.71 3.70
CA ASP A 494 -14.48 8.06 2.29
C ASP A 494 -14.02 9.52 2.11
N ALA A 495 -14.62 10.46 2.85
CA ALA A 495 -14.21 11.86 2.86
C ALA A 495 -12.77 12.04 3.36
N TYR A 496 -12.37 11.28 4.38
CA TYR A 496 -11.00 11.28 4.90
C TYR A 496 -10.00 10.75 3.88
N ASP A 497 -10.30 9.59 3.27
CA ASP A 497 -9.45 8.97 2.27
C ASP A 497 -9.32 9.89 1.03
N GLY A 498 -10.41 10.55 0.62
CA GLY A 498 -10.41 11.58 -0.41
C GLY A 498 -9.47 12.74 -0.10
N LEU A 499 -9.53 13.30 1.11
CA LEU A 499 -8.61 14.38 1.54
C LEU A 499 -7.15 13.93 1.45
N LEU A 500 -6.80 12.76 1.99
CA LEU A 500 -5.41 12.28 1.98
C LEU A 500 -4.87 12.08 0.56
N ARG A 501 -5.69 11.59 -0.37
CA ARG A 501 -5.31 11.44 -1.79
C ARG A 501 -4.96 12.78 -2.43
N THR A 502 -5.69 13.86 -2.10
CA THR A 502 -5.35 15.20 -2.62
C THR A 502 -4.04 15.77 -2.07
N LEU A 503 -3.53 15.20 -0.97
CA LEU A 503 -2.33 15.64 -0.27
C LEU A 503 -1.16 14.65 -0.42
N THR A 504 -1.25 13.64 -1.30
CA THR A 504 -0.23 12.58 -1.43
C THR A 504 1.18 13.12 -1.73
N ASP A 505 1.32 14.07 -2.66
CA ASP A 505 2.64 14.64 -2.98
C ASP A 505 3.26 15.37 -1.79
N ALA A 506 2.44 16.09 -1.03
CA ALA A 506 2.88 16.80 0.15
C ALA A 506 3.40 15.85 1.23
N ALA A 507 2.99 14.58 1.27
CA ALA A 507 3.47 13.63 2.28
C ALA A 507 4.99 13.38 2.22
N ARG A 508 5.63 13.63 1.07
CA ARG A 508 7.08 13.44 0.89
C ARG A 508 7.92 14.31 1.83
N ASP A 509 7.45 15.54 2.09
CA ASP A 509 8.25 16.61 2.72
C ASP A 509 7.91 16.89 4.19
N GLY A 510 6.89 16.23 4.75
CA GLY A 510 6.49 16.36 6.15
C GLY A 510 5.06 15.88 6.43
N PRO A 511 4.63 15.88 7.71
CA PRO A 511 3.27 15.53 8.11
C PRO A 511 2.20 16.38 7.39
N ARG A 512 1.02 15.79 7.17
CA ARG A 512 -0.12 16.45 6.50
C ARG A 512 -1.26 16.80 7.44
N LEU A 513 -1.34 16.12 8.58
CA LEU A 513 -2.42 16.26 9.54
C LEU A 513 -1.95 17.03 10.76
N PHE A 514 -2.66 18.12 11.03
CA PHE A 514 -2.42 18.98 12.19
C PHE A 514 -3.71 19.72 12.55
N SER A 515 -3.78 20.19 13.80
CA SER A 515 -4.80 21.12 14.28
C SER A 515 -4.14 22.38 14.83
N LEU A 516 -4.86 23.50 14.78
CA LEU A 516 -4.39 24.81 15.25
C LEU A 516 -5.31 25.32 16.35
N GLU A 517 -4.70 25.85 17.41
CA GLU A 517 -5.41 26.61 18.44
C GLU A 517 -4.60 27.84 18.89
N PRO A 518 -5.24 28.95 19.27
CA PRO A 518 -4.52 30.11 19.78
C PRO A 518 -3.92 29.77 21.16
N VAL A 519 -2.69 30.22 21.42
CA VAL A 519 -2.03 30.05 22.72
C VAL A 519 -2.84 30.75 23.81
N GLU A 520 -3.28 31.99 23.55
CA GLU A 520 -4.16 32.75 24.44
C GLU A 520 -5.63 32.46 24.13
N ARG A 521 -6.23 31.51 24.85
CA ARG A 521 -7.66 31.15 24.65
C ARG A 521 -8.63 32.18 25.25
N SER A 522 -8.25 32.85 26.34
CA SER A 522 -9.10 33.82 27.05
C SER A 522 -8.91 35.22 26.48
N GLY A 523 -9.92 35.75 25.78
CA GLY A 523 -9.92 37.12 25.25
C GLY A 523 -9.48 37.27 23.79
N PHE A 524 -9.07 36.19 23.11
CA PHE A 524 -8.79 36.21 21.68
C PHE A 524 -10.06 36.53 20.88
N ASN A 525 -10.00 37.59 20.06
CA ASN A 525 -11.08 37.96 19.15
C ASN A 525 -10.77 37.43 17.73
N PRO A 526 -11.48 36.39 17.26
CA PRO A 526 -11.24 35.82 15.93
C PRO A 526 -11.41 36.81 14.77
N LYS A 527 -12.15 37.90 14.98
CA LYS A 527 -12.41 38.94 13.97
C LYS A 527 -11.43 40.11 14.03
N GLN A 528 -10.61 40.23 15.09
CA GLN A 528 -9.75 41.37 15.35
C GLN A 528 -8.37 40.91 15.86
N TRP A 529 -7.50 40.48 14.94
CA TRP A 529 -6.10 40.14 15.20
C TRP A 529 -5.25 40.40 13.94
N THR A 530 -3.93 40.59 14.11
CA THR A 530 -2.97 40.84 13.00
C THR A 530 -1.93 39.72 12.93
N THR A 531 -1.19 39.52 14.02
CA THR A 531 -0.25 38.41 14.21
C THR A 531 -0.45 37.83 15.59
N THR A 532 -0.52 36.50 15.70
CA THR A 532 -0.74 35.81 17.00
C THR A 532 -0.04 34.46 16.99
N LYS A 533 0.36 33.99 18.18
CA LYS A 533 0.92 32.64 18.35
C LYS A 533 -0.19 31.59 18.39
N PHE A 534 -0.01 30.53 17.62
CA PHE A 534 -0.87 29.36 17.58
C PHE A 534 -0.08 28.13 18.02
N ARG A 535 -0.70 27.29 18.85
CA ARG A 535 -0.24 25.92 19.06
C ARG A 535 -0.69 25.07 17.87
N LEU A 536 0.28 24.56 17.13
CA LEU A 536 0.12 23.55 16.11
C LEU A 536 0.34 22.19 16.74
N ILE A 537 -0.65 21.31 16.62
CA ILE A 537 -0.62 19.95 17.18
C ILE A 537 -0.61 18.96 16.03
N LEU A 538 0.41 18.12 15.96
CA LEU A 538 0.58 17.10 14.91
C LEU A 538 -0.25 15.85 15.19
N TRP A 539 -0.66 15.17 14.11
CA TRP A 539 -1.50 13.97 14.17
C TRP A 539 -0.83 12.81 13.42
N CYS A 540 -1.04 11.60 13.92
CA CYS A 540 -0.61 10.37 13.25
C CYS A 540 -1.59 9.98 12.14
N GLU A 541 -1.09 9.76 10.93
CA GLU A 541 -1.95 9.44 9.76
C GLU A 541 -2.55 8.04 9.81
N HIS A 542 -1.91 7.10 10.53
CA HIS A 542 -2.41 5.73 10.73
C HIS A 542 -3.57 5.67 11.73
N SER A 543 -3.35 6.14 12.97
CA SER A 543 -4.37 6.08 14.03
C SER A 543 -5.38 7.22 13.98
N ARG A 544 -5.12 8.26 13.19
CA ARG A 544 -5.94 9.48 13.10
C ARG A 544 -6.08 10.21 14.44
N LEU A 545 -5.03 10.11 15.28
CA LEU A 545 -4.99 10.67 16.63
C LEU A 545 -3.90 11.74 16.77
N PRO A 546 -4.12 12.77 17.61
CA PRO A 546 -3.09 13.75 17.92
C PRO A 546 -1.96 13.11 18.73
N LEU A 547 -0.72 13.53 18.46
CA LEU A 547 0.47 13.00 19.11
C LEU A 547 0.46 13.12 20.64
N PRO A 548 -0.01 14.23 21.25
CA PRO A 548 -0.09 14.31 22.70
C PRO A 548 -0.90 13.18 23.34
N LEU A 549 -1.96 12.72 22.67
CA LEU A 549 -2.78 11.62 23.17
C LEU A 549 -2.08 10.26 23.00
N LEU A 550 -1.36 10.06 21.90
CA LEU A 550 -0.66 8.80 21.62
C LEU A 550 0.55 8.58 22.55
N TYR A 551 1.25 9.65 22.89
CA TYR A 551 2.39 9.60 23.80
C TYR A 551 1.99 9.75 25.28
N GLY A 552 0.76 10.21 25.58
CA GLY A 552 0.35 10.56 26.93
C GLY A 552 1.08 11.79 27.49
N ASP A 553 1.63 12.64 26.61
CA ASP A 553 2.45 13.80 26.95
C ASP A 553 1.90 15.05 26.22
N PRO A 554 1.41 16.07 26.96
CA PRO A 554 0.76 17.24 26.38
C PRO A 554 1.65 18.08 25.45
N GLU A 555 2.97 17.95 25.55
CA GLU A 555 3.92 18.75 24.76
C GLU A 555 4.48 18.01 23.53
N LYS A 556 4.24 16.70 23.41
CA LYS A 556 4.75 15.92 22.28
C LYS A 556 4.06 16.27 20.97
N GLY A 557 4.83 16.76 20.01
CA GLY A 557 4.32 17.14 18.69
C GLY A 557 3.50 18.42 18.69
N VAL A 558 3.72 19.27 19.71
CA VAL A 558 3.11 20.60 19.81
C VAL A 558 4.17 21.66 19.54
N HIS A 559 3.84 22.61 18.66
CA HIS A 559 4.74 23.68 18.23
C HIS A 559 4.03 25.04 18.30
N GLU A 560 4.70 26.08 18.78
CA GLU A 560 4.11 27.43 18.91
C GLU A 560 4.50 28.33 17.76
N ILE A 561 3.73 28.36 16.68
CA ILE A 561 4.04 29.15 15.48
C ILE A 561 3.35 30.52 15.49
N ALA A 562 4.05 31.56 15.06
CA ALA A 562 3.45 32.88 14.86
C ALA A 562 2.80 32.93 13.48
N LEU A 563 1.48 33.09 13.43
CA LEU A 563 0.72 33.21 12.18
C LEU A 563 0.22 34.63 12.00
N THR A 564 0.13 35.09 10.75
CA THR A 564 -0.52 36.35 10.38
C THR A 564 -1.96 36.09 9.93
N ARG A 565 -2.82 37.10 10.09
CA ARG A 565 -4.21 37.03 9.62
C ARG A 565 -4.31 36.84 8.11
N ASP A 566 -3.40 37.43 7.34
CA ASP A 566 -3.37 37.27 5.90
C ASP A 566 -3.03 35.85 5.47
N TRP A 567 -2.06 35.21 6.13
CA TRP A 567 -1.76 33.80 5.92
C TRP A 567 -2.97 32.93 6.29
N PHE A 568 -3.56 33.17 7.46
CA PHE A 568 -4.68 32.37 7.96
C PHE A 568 -5.92 32.52 7.07
N ARG A 569 -6.20 33.71 6.54
CA ARG A 569 -7.29 33.94 5.58
C ARG A 569 -7.08 33.16 4.28
N LYS A 570 -5.84 33.10 3.78
CA LYS A 570 -5.48 32.26 2.61
C LYS A 570 -5.61 30.76 2.93
N ALA A 571 -5.27 30.36 4.16
CA ALA A 571 -5.32 28.96 4.61
C ALA A 571 -6.73 28.50 5.01
N ALA A 572 -7.64 29.41 5.33
CA ALA A 572 -8.93 29.10 5.95
C ALA A 572 -9.79 28.08 5.18
N PRO A 573 -9.90 28.12 3.83
CA PRO A 573 -10.63 27.09 3.09
C PRO A 573 -10.06 25.68 3.31
N PHE A 574 -8.73 25.54 3.25
CA PHE A 574 -8.04 24.28 3.53
C PHE A 574 -8.20 23.83 4.98
N LEU A 575 -7.95 24.75 5.92
CA LEU A 575 -8.06 24.46 7.35
C LEU A 575 -9.48 24.02 7.72
N LYS A 576 -10.52 24.54 7.04
CA LYS A 576 -11.90 24.12 7.24
C LYS A 576 -12.14 22.67 6.81
N VAL A 577 -11.62 22.28 5.65
CA VAL A 577 -11.69 20.89 5.19
C VAL A 577 -10.90 20.00 6.15
N LEU A 578 -9.64 20.31 6.42
CA LEU A 578 -8.78 19.54 7.31
C LEU A 578 -9.38 19.36 8.71
N THR A 579 -9.75 20.47 9.37
CA THR A 579 -10.24 20.46 10.76
C THR A 579 -11.51 19.65 10.88
N GLY A 580 -12.47 19.85 9.98
CA GLY A 580 -13.69 19.07 10.13
C GLY A 580 -13.54 17.63 9.62
N THR A 581 -12.67 17.32 8.64
CA THR A 581 -12.31 15.91 8.34
C THR A 581 -11.66 15.22 9.55
N LEU A 582 -10.82 15.92 10.31
CA LEU A 582 -10.28 15.40 11.58
C LEU A 582 -11.39 15.22 12.64
N ARG A 583 -12.35 16.14 12.74
CA ARG A 583 -13.53 15.97 13.62
C ARG A 583 -14.35 14.75 13.23
N LEU A 584 -14.44 14.46 11.93
CA LEU A 584 -15.14 13.30 11.41
C LEU A 584 -14.42 11.99 11.76
N ALA A 585 -13.09 11.98 11.76
CA ALA A 585 -12.28 10.79 12.04
C ALA A 585 -12.20 10.37 13.53
N LEU A 586 -12.50 11.29 14.46
CA LEU A 586 -12.41 11.03 15.91
C LEU A 586 -13.21 9.81 16.44
N PRO A 587 -14.45 9.51 16.01
CA PRO A 587 -15.22 8.39 16.55
C PRO A 587 -14.83 7.03 15.93
N VAL A 588 -14.03 7.05 14.86
CA VAL A 588 -13.57 5.88 14.11
C VAL A 588 -12.10 5.66 14.42
N PHE A 589 -11.81 5.16 15.62
CA PHE A 589 -10.46 4.65 15.85
C PHE A 589 -10.37 3.24 15.30
N PRO A 590 -9.41 2.96 14.38
CA PRO A 590 -9.08 1.58 14.06
C PRO A 590 -8.70 0.86 15.35
N ASN A 591 -8.80 -0.47 15.38
CA ASN A 591 -8.59 -1.32 16.54
C ASN A 591 -7.12 -1.31 17.01
N ILE A 592 -6.64 -0.16 17.52
CA ILE A 592 -5.25 0.10 17.89
C ILE A 592 -4.95 -0.29 19.35
N GLY A 593 -5.83 -1.03 20.01
CA GLY A 593 -5.60 -1.53 21.38
C GLY A 593 -5.37 -0.42 22.42
N LEU A 594 -5.74 0.83 22.13
CA LEU A 594 -5.62 1.96 23.04
C LEU A 594 -6.95 2.16 23.77
N HIS A 595 -6.92 2.04 25.09
CA HIS A 595 -7.98 2.57 25.94
C HIS A 595 -7.81 4.09 26.04
N ILE A 596 -8.61 4.82 25.27
CA ILE A 596 -8.69 6.27 25.37
C ILE A 596 -9.82 6.60 26.35
N ASP A 597 -9.50 7.35 27.40
CA ASP A 597 -10.53 7.82 28.32
C ASP A 597 -11.43 8.88 27.65
N ASN A 598 -12.68 8.96 28.11
CA ASN A 598 -13.69 9.86 27.54
C ASN A 598 -13.36 11.35 27.78
N ALA A 599 -12.51 11.69 28.76
CA ALA A 599 -12.15 13.07 29.07
C ALA A 599 -11.14 13.63 28.07
N ALA A 600 -10.08 12.86 27.79
CA ALA A 600 -9.08 13.15 26.77
C ALA A 600 -9.71 13.23 25.38
N TYR A 601 -10.65 12.33 25.11
CA TYR A 601 -11.49 12.39 23.91
C TYR A 601 -12.25 13.71 23.76
N LYS A 602 -12.99 14.11 24.81
CA LYS A 602 -13.74 15.37 24.84
C LYS A 602 -12.82 16.59 24.73
N ALA A 603 -11.59 16.50 25.24
CA ALA A 603 -10.61 17.58 25.12
C ALA A 603 -10.17 17.81 23.67
N VAL A 604 -9.91 16.76 22.89
CA VAL A 604 -9.58 16.87 21.46
C VAL A 604 -10.74 17.47 20.67
N GLY A 605 -11.98 17.06 20.97
CA GLY A 605 -13.18 17.67 20.39
C GLY A 605 -13.23 19.18 20.64
N LYS A 606 -13.11 19.61 21.91
CA LYS A 606 -13.11 21.04 22.29
C LYS A 606 -12.00 21.83 21.61
N GLN A 607 -10.82 21.23 21.41
CA GLN A 607 -9.71 21.86 20.70
C GLN A 607 -10.08 22.12 19.23
N LEU A 608 -10.61 21.12 18.53
CA LEU A 608 -11.04 21.28 17.14
C LEU A 608 -12.18 22.29 17.01
N ASP A 609 -13.10 22.35 17.99
CA ASP A 609 -14.15 23.37 18.05
C ASP A 609 -13.59 24.79 18.14
N ALA A 610 -12.54 24.98 18.95
CA ALA A 610 -11.87 26.26 19.09
C ALA A 610 -11.22 26.70 17.76
N GLY A 611 -10.49 25.79 17.10
CA GLY A 611 -9.92 26.05 15.77
C GLY A 611 -10.98 26.37 14.72
N GLN A 612 -12.07 25.60 14.69
CA GLN A 612 -13.19 25.80 13.75
C GLN A 612 -13.82 27.19 13.87
N ARG A 613 -14.01 27.71 15.08
CA ARG A 613 -14.56 29.07 15.30
C ARG A 613 -13.70 30.16 14.66
N ILE A 614 -12.38 29.99 14.66
CA ILE A 614 -11.43 30.96 14.10
C ILE A 614 -11.45 30.89 12.58
N ILE A 615 -11.48 29.66 12.04
CA ILE A 615 -11.65 29.39 10.61
C ILE A 615 -12.93 30.03 10.10
N ASP A 616 -14.07 29.79 10.76
CA ASP A 616 -15.37 30.35 10.36
C ASP A 616 -15.43 31.88 10.49
N ALA A 617 -14.73 32.48 11.47
CA ALA A 617 -14.64 33.93 11.58
C ALA A 617 -13.74 34.58 10.52
N SER A 618 -12.81 33.81 9.95
CA SER A 618 -11.86 34.27 8.92
C SER A 618 -12.43 34.14 7.50
N LEU A 619 -13.40 33.25 7.31
CA LEU A 619 -14.20 33.15 6.10
C LEU A 619 -15.33 34.18 6.17
N ALA A 620 -15.28 35.24 5.36
CA ALA A 620 -16.44 36.11 5.18
C ALA A 620 -17.59 35.24 4.65
N GLY A 621 -18.68 35.12 5.41
CA GLY A 621 -19.72 34.12 5.17
C GLY A 621 -20.10 34.01 3.69
N GLY A 622 -19.83 32.86 3.07
CA GLY A 622 -20.23 32.60 1.70
C GLY A 622 -19.20 31.97 0.76
N ASP A 623 -17.97 31.68 1.18
CA ASP A 623 -16.96 31.16 0.25
C ASP A 623 -17.05 29.63 -0.01
N LYS A 624 -18.27 29.12 -0.22
CA LYS A 624 -18.48 27.76 -0.74
C LYS A 624 -17.72 27.59 -2.06
N GLN A 625 -17.64 28.64 -2.87
CA GLN A 625 -16.91 28.63 -4.13
C GLN A 625 -15.40 28.52 -3.91
N ALA A 626 -14.77 29.30 -3.03
CA ALA A 626 -13.33 29.12 -2.74
C ALA A 626 -12.99 27.74 -2.16
N MET A 627 -13.89 27.13 -1.39
CA MET A 627 -13.74 25.75 -0.92
C MET A 627 -13.91 24.73 -2.06
N LEU A 628 -14.87 24.96 -2.96
CA LEU A 628 -15.11 24.17 -4.17
C LEU A 628 -13.97 24.29 -5.17
N ASP A 629 -13.37 25.47 -5.33
CA ASP A 629 -12.20 25.72 -6.18
C ASP A 629 -10.95 25.09 -5.55
N TRP A 630 -10.85 25.06 -4.22
CA TRP A 630 -9.78 24.36 -3.52
C TRP A 630 -9.89 22.84 -3.66
N LEU A 631 -11.07 22.27 -3.48
CA LEU A 631 -11.36 20.84 -3.61
C LEU A 631 -11.44 20.38 -5.07
N GLY A 632 -11.96 21.22 -5.96
CA GLY A 632 -12.33 20.91 -7.34
C GLY A 632 -11.20 21.21 -8.32
N SER A 633 -10.56 20.13 -8.78
CA SER A 633 -10.00 20.05 -10.12
C SER A 633 -9.88 18.56 -10.46
N ASP A 634 -10.93 17.99 -11.02
CA ASP A 634 -10.89 16.64 -11.56
C ASP A 634 -10.09 16.64 -12.87
N ALA A 635 -9.13 15.73 -12.95
CA ALA A 635 -8.27 15.34 -14.07
C ALA A 635 -6.94 16.11 -14.29
N PRO A 636 -5.86 15.39 -14.66
CA PRO A 636 -4.65 15.96 -15.23
C PRO A 636 -4.85 16.17 -16.75
N GLU A 637 -4.91 17.42 -17.21
CA GLU A 637 -4.49 17.75 -18.58
C GLU A 637 -3.06 18.27 -18.55
N PRO A 638 -2.14 17.74 -19.37
CA PRO A 638 -0.83 18.32 -19.53
C PRO A 638 -0.91 19.40 -20.62
N ASP A 639 -1.23 20.64 -20.26
CA ASP A 639 -0.81 21.75 -21.12
C ASP A 639 -0.46 23.07 -20.40
N LYS A 640 0.35 23.84 -21.13
CA LYS A 640 1.38 24.78 -20.68
C LYS A 640 0.86 26.08 -20.06
N GLY A 641 1.61 26.57 -19.05
CA GLY A 641 1.81 28.01 -18.83
C GLY A 641 1.07 28.67 -17.67
N ALA A 642 0.13 28.01 -17.00
CA ALA A 642 -0.55 28.55 -15.81
C ALA A 642 -0.26 27.71 -14.55
N CYS A 643 -0.11 28.38 -13.41
CA CYS A 643 0.17 27.74 -12.11
C CYS A 643 -1.00 26.78 -11.76
N SER A 644 -0.77 25.46 -11.80
CA SER A 644 -1.85 24.49 -11.56
C SER A 644 -2.36 24.53 -10.11
N PRO A 645 -3.62 24.16 -9.84
CA PRO A 645 -4.19 24.13 -8.49
C PRO A 645 -3.42 23.19 -7.52
N VAL A 646 -2.83 22.11 -8.04
CA VAL A 646 -1.96 21.18 -7.27
C VAL A 646 -0.70 21.90 -6.78
N ALA A 647 -0.12 22.80 -7.59
CA ALA A 647 1.04 23.61 -7.20
C ALA A 647 0.69 24.60 -6.07
N ALA A 648 -0.54 25.13 -6.05
CA ALA A 648 -1.05 26.00 -4.99
C ALA A 648 -1.37 25.25 -3.68
N ARG A 649 -1.95 24.04 -3.75
CA ARG A 649 -2.24 23.18 -2.58
C ARG A 649 -0.99 22.85 -1.77
N GLY A 650 0.12 22.52 -2.45
CA GLY A 650 1.40 22.23 -1.80
C GLY A 650 2.10 23.46 -1.22
N ALA A 651 1.81 24.67 -1.72
CA ALA A 651 2.51 25.89 -1.29
C ALA A 651 2.25 26.23 0.17
N MET A 652 0.99 26.15 0.63
CA MET A 652 0.63 26.46 2.03
C MET A 652 1.24 25.46 3.02
N LEU A 653 1.23 24.16 2.69
CA LEU A 653 1.87 23.13 3.51
C LEU A 653 3.40 23.30 3.54
N ARG A 654 4.02 23.67 2.41
CA ARG A 654 5.46 23.98 2.37
C ARG A 654 5.80 25.16 3.27
N GLU A 655 5.00 26.22 3.24
CA GLU A 655 5.19 27.42 4.08
C GLU A 655 5.03 27.09 5.57
N LEU A 656 3.98 26.34 5.93
CA LEU A 656 3.77 25.86 7.30
C LEU A 656 4.94 24.99 7.79
N ARG A 657 5.46 24.11 6.91
CA ARG A 657 6.60 23.26 7.24
C ARG A 657 7.89 24.04 7.35
N ALA A 658 8.09 25.09 6.57
CA ALA A 658 9.23 25.99 6.74
C ALA A 658 9.20 26.61 8.15
N MET A 659 8.04 27.11 8.59
CA MET A 659 7.85 27.61 9.96
C MET A 659 8.09 26.52 11.02
N LEU A 660 7.67 25.28 10.77
CA LEU A 660 7.94 24.16 11.69
C LEU A 660 9.43 23.80 11.76
N ARG A 661 10.15 23.83 10.64
CA ARG A 661 11.59 23.54 10.59
C ARG A 661 12.44 24.58 11.31
N GLU A 662 11.96 25.82 11.42
CA GLU A 662 12.62 26.84 12.25
C GLU A 662 12.56 26.49 13.75
N GLN A 663 11.48 25.83 14.20
CA GLN A 663 11.28 25.42 15.59
C GLN A 663 11.81 24.02 15.90
N ASP A 664 11.86 23.17 14.88
CA ASP A 664 12.40 21.82 14.92
C ASP A 664 13.40 21.62 13.76
N PRO A 665 14.64 22.14 13.89
CA PRO A 665 15.68 22.01 12.86
C PRO A 665 16.02 20.55 12.54
N GLY A 666 15.79 19.65 13.50
CA GLY A 666 15.98 18.21 13.33
C GLY A 666 14.91 17.54 12.48
N CYS A 667 13.83 18.24 12.12
CA CYS A 667 12.67 17.69 11.41
C CYS A 667 12.14 16.41 12.08
N ASN A 668 12.13 16.37 13.41
CA ASN A 668 11.69 15.21 14.19
C ASN A 668 10.17 15.09 14.22
N PHE A 669 9.45 16.20 14.02
CA PHE A 669 7.98 16.26 13.91
C PHE A 669 7.27 15.53 15.07
N GLY A 670 7.73 15.76 16.30
CA GLY A 670 7.18 15.10 17.49
C GLY A 670 7.44 13.58 17.55
N GLY A 671 8.46 13.08 16.84
CA GLY A 671 8.81 11.67 16.77
C GLY A 671 8.02 10.89 15.72
N LEU A 672 7.29 11.55 14.82
CA LEU A 672 6.65 10.88 13.68
C LEU A 672 7.69 10.29 12.75
N VAL A 673 7.45 9.06 12.32
CA VAL A 673 8.30 8.35 11.37
C VAL A 673 7.66 8.39 10.00
N ARG A 674 8.48 8.70 8.98
CA ARG A 674 8.06 8.62 7.59
C ARG A 674 8.16 7.18 7.10
N VAL A 675 7.02 6.61 6.71
CA VAL A 675 6.90 5.27 6.16
C VAL A 675 6.39 5.32 4.71
N ARG A 676 6.53 4.23 3.96
CA ARG A 676 5.90 4.07 2.64
C ARG A 676 4.90 2.94 2.69
N ASN A 677 3.68 3.18 2.24
CA ASN A 677 2.71 2.09 2.09
C ASN A 677 3.04 1.21 0.88
N LYS A 678 2.24 0.15 0.72
CA LYS A 678 2.32 -0.79 -0.40
C LYS A 678 2.02 -0.17 -1.77
N ARG A 679 1.44 1.04 -1.81
CA ARG A 679 1.27 1.87 -3.01
C ARG A 679 2.44 2.83 -3.25
N ASN A 680 3.52 2.68 -2.49
CA ASN A 680 4.71 3.52 -2.58
C ASN A 680 4.48 5.00 -2.19
N GLU A 681 3.35 5.32 -1.54
CA GLU A 681 3.00 6.64 -1.03
C GLU A 681 3.60 6.85 0.35
N PHE A 682 4.04 8.08 0.64
CA PHE A 682 4.59 8.42 1.96
C PHE A 682 3.47 8.66 2.97
N LEU A 683 3.68 8.22 4.21
CA LEU A 683 2.85 8.56 5.36
C LEU A 683 3.73 8.95 6.55
N TRP A 684 3.16 9.74 7.46
CA TRP A 684 3.78 10.08 8.74
C TRP A 684 2.99 9.43 9.87
N VAL A 685 3.63 8.46 10.52
CA VAL A 685 2.98 7.60 11.52
C VAL A 685 3.76 7.59 12.82
N HIS A 686 3.07 7.35 13.92
CA HIS A 686 3.71 7.15 15.22
C HIS A 686 4.58 5.88 15.18
N PRO A 687 5.78 5.85 15.81
CA PRO A 687 6.72 4.72 15.75
C PRO A 687 6.10 3.35 16.03
N ARG A 688 5.15 3.29 16.97
CA ARG A 688 4.37 2.07 17.27
C ARG A 688 3.72 1.39 16.06
N PHE A 689 3.37 2.14 15.01
CA PHE A 689 2.71 1.66 13.78
C PHE A 689 3.68 1.50 12.62
N GLU A 690 4.97 1.78 12.82
CA GLU A 690 5.99 1.68 11.78
C GLU A 690 6.06 0.26 11.17
N GLY A 691 5.86 -0.77 12.00
CA GLY A 691 5.87 -2.17 11.56
C GLY A 691 4.69 -2.59 10.68
N GLU A 692 3.66 -1.75 10.52
CA GLU A 692 2.48 -2.02 9.66
C GLU A 692 2.74 -1.71 8.18
N TYR A 693 3.87 -1.06 7.86
CA TYR A 693 4.17 -0.52 6.53
C TYR A 693 5.37 -1.20 5.88
#